data_AF-A0A352Y0D7-F1
#
_entry.id   AF-A0A352Y0D7-F1
#
_cell.length_a   1.000
_cell.length_b   1.000
_cell.length_c   1.000
_cell.angle_alpha   90.00
_cell.angle_beta   90.00
_cell.angle_gamma   90.00
#
_symmetry.space_group_name_H-M   'P 1'
#
loop_
_entity.id
_entity.type
_entity.pdbx_description
1 polymer ?
#
loop_
_entity_poly.entity_id
_entity_poly.type
_entity_poly.pdbx_seq_one_letter_code
_entity_poly.pdbx_strand_id
1 'polypeptide(L)'
;MTLALLIISVIGHIRLISEVGKTFGGFFWAINTDNQVVIVSLLPQISSFGASASSLTNTDQFIGIDVKNRNGATSYSWKQNQLRPAIVPLATAYKYARPGDSITYTILHSNNTTEQATLPALQFSWGMWFENYGLALLAGISWLLVGTLLLVTAQDWTGAVESITLLPPAMLFLLYSHWGNVQQAYPADIVFQLLWVPSFALLGAAFIHLSLTYRPEAMRTPRRPRLMIDGLPYLPLIALVAFECSSFLIFGSVAARPNLIVALGYGVFGGVLSFVIGIISLLRVSRILPGARIPHNVRRRLGDLLTLWIGGVGLGFCLGILPILLTGQTLLPMQIFAVLAIVYPLLLLYALRSLRLIDQLQLTLEQREKALREQQQTARELQQANSELQQATSLLLHADAHLRSVLSQRIHDQPKQQALRIRSLLGHWQHKLKMEAERDPSGRVAVQPISEALGKVRRISEELEGDLRGLQLLVEDAYQRRSLGLKLHLEKLIREDLPALHPESPLKVQPDLWALDALSHDLEQTEEGTKIAEAISYTVTQALLNVYNHAGASFATVQTVRKNGNIEVYISDDGRGFDTSSISPEKTSLFKARLKAREAGGILSIQSVPRPQVEHGTTVVLQLPIPQSEQRFTSGPLPESMYEM
;
A
#
# COMPACT_ATOMS: atom_id res chain seq x y z
N MET A 1 -21.12 -20.14 28.65
CA MET A 1 -22.52 -19.66 28.51
C MET A 1 -23.17 -20.20 27.24
N THR A 2 -22.65 -19.91 26.04
CA THR A 2 -23.16 -20.42 24.75
C THR A 2 -23.41 -21.93 24.73
N LEU A 3 -22.43 -22.73 25.17
CA LEU A 3 -22.57 -24.19 25.26
C LEU A 3 -23.69 -24.62 26.22
N ALA A 4 -23.79 -24.00 27.39
CA ALA A 4 -24.83 -24.30 28.37
C ALA A 4 -26.23 -23.99 27.80
N LEU A 5 -26.36 -22.89 27.08
CA LEU A 5 -27.62 -22.48 26.47
C LEU A 5 -28.06 -23.45 25.34
N LEU A 6 -27.11 -23.93 24.53
CA LEU A 6 -27.38 -24.98 23.54
C LEU A 6 -27.78 -26.30 24.20
N ILE A 7 -27.10 -26.72 25.27
CA ILE A 7 -27.46 -27.94 26.03
C ILE A 7 -28.89 -27.82 26.57
N ILE A 8 -29.22 -26.69 27.20
CA ILE A 8 -30.56 -26.44 27.71
C ILE A 8 -31.57 -26.52 26.55
N SER A 9 -31.34 -25.81 25.45
CA SER A 9 -32.22 -25.84 24.27
C SER A 9 -32.45 -27.27 23.74
N VAL A 10 -31.38 -28.06 23.61
CA VAL A 10 -31.43 -29.47 23.15
C VAL A 10 -32.32 -30.32 24.06
N ILE A 11 -32.21 -30.17 25.38
CA ILE A 11 -33.06 -30.89 26.34
C ILE A 11 -34.55 -30.59 26.09
N GLY A 12 -34.90 -29.31 25.88
CA GLY A 12 -36.26 -28.90 25.57
C GLY A 12 -36.78 -29.48 24.26
N HIS A 13 -35.94 -29.51 23.22
CA HIS A 13 -36.30 -30.10 21.93
C HIS A 13 -36.44 -31.62 21.98
N ILE A 14 -35.56 -32.34 22.69
CA ILE A 14 -35.68 -33.80 22.88
C ILE A 14 -37.00 -34.15 23.56
N ARG A 15 -37.39 -33.38 24.59
CA ARG A 15 -38.70 -33.52 25.24
C ARG A 15 -39.84 -33.38 24.24
N LEU A 16 -39.86 -32.30 23.46
CA LEU A 16 -40.91 -32.05 22.47
C LEU A 16 -40.95 -33.11 21.36
N ILE A 17 -39.80 -33.58 20.90
CA ILE A 17 -39.70 -34.65 19.89
C ILE A 17 -40.29 -35.96 20.44
N SER A 18 -40.12 -36.24 21.73
CA SER A 18 -40.73 -37.41 22.37
C SER A 18 -42.27 -37.37 22.44
N GLU A 19 -42.88 -36.21 22.16
CA GLU A 19 -44.34 -36.05 22.05
C GLU A 19 -44.88 -36.36 20.65
N VAL A 20 -44.00 -36.52 19.65
CA VAL A 20 -44.41 -36.83 18.28
C VAL A 20 -45.12 -38.18 18.23
N GLY A 21 -46.31 -38.18 17.62
CA GLY A 21 -47.19 -39.33 17.52
C GLY A 21 -48.23 -39.44 18.64
N LYS A 22 -48.15 -38.64 19.71
CA LYS A 22 -49.16 -38.62 20.77
C LYS A 22 -50.35 -37.74 20.41
N THR A 23 -51.54 -38.12 20.89
CA THR A 23 -52.77 -37.34 20.73
C THR A 23 -52.77 -36.13 21.66
N PHE A 24 -53.24 -34.98 21.20
CA PHE A 24 -53.39 -33.77 22.01
C PHE A 24 -54.60 -32.96 21.55
N GLY A 25 -55.02 -32.02 22.38
CA GLY A 25 -56.27 -31.29 22.19
C GLY A 25 -56.19 -29.97 21.43
N GLY A 26 -55.25 -29.84 20.48
CA GLY A 26 -55.29 -28.79 19.45
C GLY A 26 -54.78 -27.40 19.86
N PHE A 27 -54.10 -27.25 20.99
CA PHE A 27 -53.36 -26.04 21.36
C PHE A 27 -51.92 -26.38 21.73
N PHE A 28 -50.97 -25.47 21.45
CA PHE A 28 -49.55 -25.76 21.64
C PHE A 28 -49.02 -25.39 23.02
N TRP A 29 -49.53 -24.33 23.68
CA TRP A 29 -49.01 -23.88 24.98
C TRP A 29 -50.11 -23.53 25.98
N ALA A 30 -49.96 -24.05 27.19
CA ALA A 30 -50.73 -23.71 28.38
C ALA A 30 -49.72 -23.49 29.52
N ILE A 31 -49.60 -22.27 30.03
CA ILE A 31 -48.70 -21.96 31.15
C ILE A 31 -49.52 -21.99 32.42
N ASN A 32 -49.06 -22.72 33.43
CA ASN A 32 -49.63 -22.59 34.76
C ASN A 32 -48.94 -21.45 35.50
N THR A 33 -49.55 -20.27 35.50
CA THR A 33 -49.12 -19.15 36.35
C THR A 33 -50.01 -19.06 37.57
N ASP A 34 -49.45 -19.25 38.76
CA ASP A 34 -50.16 -19.05 40.03
C ASP A 34 -51.47 -19.87 40.13
N ASN A 35 -51.43 -21.14 39.71
CA ASN A 35 -52.57 -22.07 39.62
C ASN A 35 -53.67 -21.68 38.61
N GLN A 36 -53.36 -20.81 37.65
CA GLN A 36 -54.24 -20.43 36.55
C GLN A 36 -53.60 -20.83 35.21
N VAL A 37 -54.35 -21.57 34.39
CA VAL A 37 -53.88 -22.02 33.08
C VAL A 37 -54.11 -20.93 32.05
N VAL A 38 -53.01 -20.33 31.59
CA VAL A 38 -52.92 -19.25 30.62
C VAL A 38 -52.60 -19.84 29.24
N ILE A 39 -53.39 -19.53 28.21
CA ILE A 39 -53.24 -20.07 26.85
C ILE A 39 -52.86 -18.95 25.90
N VAL A 40 -51.84 -19.19 25.07
CA VAL A 40 -51.22 -18.14 24.25
C VAL A 40 -51.20 -18.50 22.75
N SER A 41 -51.43 -19.75 22.35
CA SER A 41 -51.39 -20.13 20.92
C SER A 41 -52.31 -21.31 20.54
N LEU A 42 -53.12 -21.08 19.51
CA LEU A 42 -54.03 -22.05 18.87
C LEU A 42 -53.48 -22.46 17.50
N LEU A 43 -53.89 -23.62 16.98
CA LEU A 43 -53.64 -23.92 15.57
C LEU A 43 -54.36 -22.87 14.68
N PRO A 44 -53.69 -22.33 13.65
CA PRO A 44 -54.25 -21.29 12.75
C PRO A 44 -55.55 -21.68 12.03
N GLN A 45 -55.87 -22.98 11.97
CA GLN A 45 -56.98 -23.56 11.22
C GLN A 45 -58.27 -23.71 12.05
N ILE A 46 -58.28 -23.25 13.31
CA ILE A 46 -59.39 -23.44 14.24
C ILE A 46 -60.00 -22.07 14.58
N SER A 47 -61.30 -21.91 14.34
CA SER A 47 -62.07 -20.73 14.71
C SER A 47 -62.13 -20.53 16.23
N SER A 48 -62.08 -19.25 16.65
CA SER A 48 -62.22 -18.71 18.01
C SER A 48 -62.38 -19.72 19.14
N PHE A 49 -61.26 -20.07 19.78
CA PHE A 49 -61.28 -20.62 21.12
C PHE A 49 -61.66 -19.47 22.06
N GLY A 50 -62.84 -19.54 22.70
CA GLY A 50 -63.40 -18.49 23.56
C GLY A 50 -62.45 -17.88 24.61
N ALA A 51 -61.45 -18.65 25.09
CA ALA A 51 -60.35 -18.08 25.85
C ALA A 51 -59.44 -17.27 24.92
N SER A 52 -59.55 -15.95 24.99
CA SER A 52 -58.68 -15.07 24.23
C SER A 52 -57.21 -15.34 24.55
N ALA A 53 -56.34 -15.29 23.54
CA ALA A 53 -54.89 -15.36 23.72
C ALA A 53 -54.31 -14.17 24.53
N SER A 54 -55.15 -13.28 25.07
CA SER A 54 -54.80 -12.10 25.89
C SER A 54 -54.24 -12.43 27.31
N SER A 55 -53.78 -13.66 27.52
CA SER A 55 -53.53 -14.29 28.83
C SER A 55 -52.40 -13.71 29.71
N LEU A 56 -51.83 -12.54 29.42
CA LEU A 56 -50.93 -11.88 30.39
C LEU A 56 -51.69 -11.00 31.38
N THR A 57 -52.91 -10.60 31.04
CA THR A 57 -53.75 -9.69 31.85
C THR A 57 -55.11 -10.28 32.25
N ASN A 58 -55.48 -11.46 31.72
CA ASN A 58 -56.77 -12.10 31.96
C ASN A 58 -56.67 -13.33 32.87
N THR A 59 -57.69 -13.59 33.69
CA THR A 59 -57.70 -14.65 34.71
C THR A 59 -58.57 -15.84 34.31
N ASP A 60 -58.54 -16.22 33.04
CA ASP A 60 -59.33 -17.34 32.55
C ASP A 60 -58.85 -18.66 33.18
N GLN A 61 -59.78 -19.55 33.52
CA GLN A 61 -59.49 -20.83 34.17
C GLN A 61 -60.24 -21.97 33.48
N PHE A 62 -59.57 -23.12 33.29
CA PHE A 62 -60.26 -24.34 32.90
C PHE A 62 -60.96 -24.96 34.10
N ILE A 63 -62.29 -24.97 34.05
CA ILE A 63 -63.14 -25.57 35.08
C ILE A 63 -63.72 -26.92 34.64
N GLY A 64 -63.52 -27.33 33.38
CA GLY A 64 -63.97 -28.64 32.91
C GLY A 64 -63.37 -29.09 31.59
N ILE A 65 -63.29 -30.40 31.40
CA ILE A 65 -62.79 -31.07 30.17
C ILE A 65 -63.66 -32.31 29.92
N ASP A 66 -64.31 -32.36 28.76
CA ASP A 66 -65.08 -33.51 28.30
C ASP A 66 -64.49 -34.04 26.98
N VAL A 67 -64.19 -35.34 26.92
CA VAL A 67 -63.72 -36.03 25.71
C VAL A 67 -64.86 -36.90 25.20
N LYS A 68 -65.32 -36.65 23.97
CA LYS A 68 -66.34 -37.43 23.30
C LYS A 68 -65.75 -38.13 22.09
N ASN A 69 -66.05 -39.41 21.95
CA ASN A 69 -65.65 -40.16 20.77
C ASN A 69 -66.44 -39.70 19.53
N ARG A 70 -66.05 -40.18 18.33
CA ARG A 70 -66.76 -39.89 17.07
C ARG A 70 -68.26 -40.23 17.08
N ASN A 71 -68.70 -41.12 17.98
CA ASN A 71 -70.10 -41.52 18.14
C ASN A 71 -70.85 -40.65 19.18
N GLY A 72 -70.21 -39.62 19.72
CA GLY A 72 -70.77 -38.71 20.72
C GLY A 72 -70.74 -39.22 22.16
N ALA A 73 -70.20 -40.42 22.42
CA ALA A 73 -70.13 -40.98 23.77
C ALA A 73 -68.93 -40.42 24.56
N THR A 74 -69.20 -40.00 25.80
CA THR A 74 -68.18 -39.45 26.70
C THR A 74 -67.19 -40.53 27.12
N SER A 75 -65.92 -40.36 26.73
CA SER A 75 -64.80 -41.25 27.07
C SER A 75 -64.03 -40.76 28.30
N TYR A 76 -64.09 -39.46 28.59
CA TYR A 76 -63.52 -38.84 29.78
C TYR A 76 -64.28 -37.56 30.11
N SER A 77 -64.46 -37.26 31.40
CA SER A 77 -65.10 -36.04 31.87
C SER A 77 -64.44 -35.62 33.18
N TRP A 78 -64.00 -34.38 33.26
CA TRP A 78 -63.47 -33.76 34.47
C TRP A 78 -64.12 -32.41 34.69
N LYS A 79 -64.46 -32.10 35.94
CA LYS A 79 -64.91 -30.78 36.37
C LYS A 79 -64.21 -30.39 37.66
N GLN A 80 -63.84 -29.12 37.77
CA GLN A 80 -63.19 -28.59 38.96
C GLN A 80 -64.16 -28.61 40.14
N ASN A 81 -63.69 -29.11 41.28
CA ASN A 81 -64.48 -29.16 42.50
C ASN A 81 -64.27 -27.84 43.29
N GLN A 82 -65.35 -27.16 43.68
CA GLN A 82 -65.33 -25.77 44.21
C GLN A 82 -64.45 -25.55 45.45
N LEU A 83 -64.03 -26.62 46.14
CA LEU A 83 -63.35 -26.56 47.43
C LEU A 83 -61.81 -26.52 47.34
N ARG A 84 -61.18 -26.88 46.20
CA ARG A 84 -59.71 -26.79 46.03
C ARG A 84 -59.33 -26.56 44.55
N PRO A 85 -58.44 -25.60 44.24
CA PRO A 85 -57.86 -25.49 42.91
C PRO A 85 -57.03 -26.74 42.61
N ALA A 86 -57.54 -27.61 41.76
CA ALA A 86 -56.85 -28.81 41.29
C ALA A 86 -56.11 -28.50 39.99
N ILE A 87 -54.93 -29.11 39.82
CA ILE A 87 -54.19 -29.06 38.56
C ILE A 87 -55.07 -29.66 37.45
N VAL A 88 -55.28 -28.90 36.38
CA VAL A 88 -56.12 -29.30 35.25
C VAL A 88 -55.51 -30.55 34.59
N PRO A 89 -56.23 -31.69 34.54
CA PRO A 89 -55.65 -32.98 34.13
C PRO A 89 -55.67 -33.17 32.59
N LEU A 90 -55.02 -32.25 31.85
CA LEU A 90 -54.95 -32.26 30.39
C LEU A 90 -54.36 -33.57 29.83
N ALA A 91 -53.20 -34.00 30.36
CA ALA A 91 -52.52 -35.22 29.92
C ALA A 91 -53.39 -36.48 30.14
N THR A 92 -54.20 -36.50 31.19
CA THR A 92 -55.12 -37.60 31.46
C THR A 92 -56.25 -37.59 30.44
N ALA A 93 -56.86 -36.44 30.16
CA ALA A 93 -57.90 -36.32 29.14
C ALA A 93 -57.42 -36.80 27.76
N TYR A 94 -56.21 -36.41 27.36
CA TYR A 94 -55.64 -36.76 26.05
C TYR A 94 -55.33 -38.25 25.89
N LYS A 95 -55.02 -38.97 26.98
CA LYS A 95 -54.87 -40.43 26.95
C LYS A 95 -56.17 -41.17 26.58
N TYR A 96 -57.33 -40.58 26.89
CA TYR A 96 -58.65 -41.13 26.54
C TYR A 96 -59.14 -40.66 25.16
N ALA A 97 -58.43 -39.74 24.51
CA ALA A 97 -58.79 -39.22 23.19
C ALA A 97 -58.04 -39.96 22.07
N ARG A 98 -58.74 -40.23 20.97
CA ARG A 98 -58.14 -40.70 19.71
C ARG A 98 -58.17 -39.59 18.65
N PRO A 99 -57.28 -39.61 17.65
CA PRO A 99 -57.31 -38.63 16.57
C PRO A 99 -58.70 -38.54 15.90
N GLY A 100 -59.29 -37.34 15.91
CA GLY A 100 -60.64 -37.05 15.40
C GLY A 100 -61.78 -37.14 16.43
N ASP A 101 -61.50 -37.51 17.68
CA ASP A 101 -62.44 -37.33 18.79
C ASP A 101 -62.60 -35.83 19.13
N SER A 102 -63.70 -35.44 19.78
CA SER A 102 -63.93 -34.05 20.18
C SER A 102 -63.61 -33.85 21.66
N ILE A 103 -62.88 -32.77 21.97
CA ILE A 103 -62.52 -32.37 23.33
C ILE A 103 -63.17 -31.02 23.60
N THR A 104 -64.13 -30.99 24.51
CA THR A 104 -64.82 -29.78 24.95
C THR A 104 -64.18 -29.28 26.23
N TYR A 105 -63.69 -28.04 26.20
CA TYR A 105 -63.15 -27.34 27.35
C TYR A 105 -64.19 -26.35 27.88
N THR A 106 -64.35 -26.31 29.20
CA THR A 106 -65.17 -25.31 29.88
C THR A 106 -64.25 -24.28 30.54
N ILE A 107 -64.36 -23.03 30.11
CA ILE A 107 -63.52 -21.91 30.51
C ILE A 107 -64.35 -20.96 31.37
N LEU A 108 -63.82 -20.57 32.53
CA LEU A 108 -64.35 -19.51 33.38
C LEU A 108 -63.57 -18.23 33.11
N HIS A 109 -64.25 -17.19 32.68
CA HIS A 109 -63.67 -15.88 32.42
C HIS A 109 -63.56 -15.01 33.68
N SER A 110 -62.72 -13.98 33.62
CA SER A 110 -62.53 -12.98 34.70
C SER A 110 -63.81 -12.25 35.15
N ASN A 111 -64.79 -12.12 34.26
CA ASN A 111 -66.12 -11.57 34.53
C ASN A 111 -67.11 -12.61 35.12
N ASN A 112 -66.62 -13.78 35.54
CA ASN A 112 -67.40 -14.94 35.99
C ASN A 112 -68.35 -15.57 34.95
N THR A 113 -68.24 -15.23 33.66
CA THR A 113 -68.99 -15.94 32.61
C THR A 113 -68.29 -17.25 32.22
N THR A 114 -69.05 -18.26 31.85
CA THR A 114 -68.51 -19.55 31.40
C THR A 114 -68.71 -19.70 29.90
N GLU A 115 -67.66 -20.10 29.18
CA GLU A 115 -67.70 -20.43 27.74
C GLU A 115 -67.23 -21.87 27.51
N GLN A 116 -67.78 -22.53 26.49
CA GLN A 116 -67.34 -23.86 26.07
C GLN A 116 -66.70 -23.81 24.69
N ALA A 117 -65.48 -24.31 24.58
CA ALA A 117 -64.75 -24.42 23.32
C ALA A 117 -64.51 -25.90 22.99
N THR A 118 -64.90 -26.35 21.78
CA THR A 118 -64.70 -27.74 21.35
C THR A 118 -63.64 -27.82 20.27
N LEU A 119 -62.60 -28.62 20.52
CA LEU A 119 -61.48 -28.83 19.60
C LEU A 119 -61.38 -30.31 19.18
N PRO A 120 -60.97 -30.60 17.94
CA PRO A 120 -60.65 -31.96 17.55
C PRO A 120 -59.35 -32.42 18.23
N ALA A 121 -59.33 -33.66 18.68
CA ALA A 121 -58.12 -34.35 19.10
C ALA A 121 -57.23 -34.60 17.87
N LEU A 122 -56.01 -34.08 17.89
CA LEU A 122 -55.04 -34.18 16.80
C LEU A 122 -53.84 -35.02 17.22
N GLN A 123 -53.11 -35.55 16.24
CA GLN A 123 -51.83 -36.21 16.49
C GLN A 123 -50.70 -35.20 16.28
N PHE A 124 -49.81 -35.06 17.26
CA PHE A 124 -48.66 -34.16 17.14
C PHE A 124 -47.66 -34.72 16.12
N SER A 125 -47.47 -34.02 14.99
CA SER A 125 -46.63 -34.47 13.88
C SER A 125 -45.27 -33.77 13.84
N TRP A 126 -44.34 -34.33 13.06
CA TRP A 126 -43.06 -33.68 12.76
C TRP A 126 -43.21 -32.30 12.12
N GLY A 127 -44.19 -32.14 11.23
CA GLY A 127 -44.50 -30.84 10.63
C GLY A 127 -44.93 -29.81 11.67
N MET A 128 -45.82 -30.19 12.59
CA MET A 128 -46.26 -29.32 13.69
C MET A 128 -45.10 -28.95 14.61
N TRP A 129 -44.19 -29.88 14.91
CA TRP A 129 -42.99 -29.57 15.68
C TRP A 129 -42.10 -28.56 14.96
N PHE A 130 -41.86 -28.76 13.67
CA PHE A 130 -40.96 -27.90 12.91
C PHE A 130 -41.51 -26.48 12.76
N GLU A 131 -42.79 -26.35 12.44
CA GLU A 131 -43.45 -25.04 12.26
C GLU A 131 -43.51 -24.24 13.56
N ASN A 132 -43.74 -24.90 14.71
CA ASN A 132 -43.92 -24.20 15.99
C ASN A 132 -42.62 -24.00 16.75
N TYR A 133 -41.68 -24.96 16.70
CA TYR A 133 -40.46 -24.95 17.52
C TYR A 133 -39.18 -25.02 16.68
N GLY A 134 -39.19 -25.71 15.54
CA GLY A 134 -38.01 -25.85 14.67
C GLY A 134 -37.54 -24.52 14.08
N LEU A 135 -38.47 -23.68 13.58
CA LEU A 135 -38.13 -22.35 13.07
C LEU A 135 -37.54 -21.43 14.15
N ALA A 136 -38.06 -21.50 15.38
CA ALA A 136 -37.51 -20.76 16.52
C ALA A 136 -36.10 -21.24 16.87
N LEU A 137 -35.84 -22.56 16.86
CA LEU A 137 -34.50 -23.12 17.06
C LEU A 137 -33.51 -22.58 16.02
N LEU A 138 -33.88 -22.59 14.73
CA LEU A 138 -33.05 -22.05 13.66
C LEU A 138 -32.78 -20.56 13.83
N ALA A 139 -33.78 -19.77 14.21
CA ALA A 139 -33.62 -18.36 14.53
C ALA A 139 -32.60 -18.19 15.66
N GLY A 140 -32.80 -18.91 16.77
CA GLY A 140 -31.92 -18.87 17.93
C GLY A 140 -30.46 -19.22 17.61
N ILE A 141 -30.23 -20.26 16.81
CA ILE A 141 -28.90 -20.64 16.32
C ILE A 141 -28.30 -19.52 15.45
N SER A 142 -29.09 -18.91 14.56
CA SER A 142 -28.64 -17.80 13.70
C SER A 142 -28.12 -16.62 14.52
N TRP A 143 -28.90 -16.15 15.50
CA TRP A 143 -28.49 -15.08 16.42
C TRP A 143 -27.25 -15.44 17.21
N LEU A 144 -27.17 -16.67 17.74
CA LEU A 144 -26.05 -17.13 18.54
C LEU A 144 -24.75 -17.23 17.72
N LEU A 145 -24.83 -17.76 16.50
CA LEU A 145 -23.68 -17.88 15.58
C LEU A 145 -23.16 -16.50 15.18
N VAL A 146 -24.06 -15.60 14.76
CA VAL A 146 -23.68 -14.23 14.38
C VAL A 146 -23.08 -13.48 15.58
N GLY A 147 -23.71 -13.55 16.75
CA GLY A 147 -23.18 -12.95 17.98
C GLY A 147 -21.80 -13.49 18.36
N THR A 148 -21.61 -14.80 18.26
CA THR A 148 -20.30 -15.42 18.55
C THR A 148 -19.24 -15.00 17.52
N LEU A 149 -19.58 -14.98 16.23
CA LEU A 149 -18.68 -14.55 15.17
C LEU A 149 -18.24 -13.10 15.33
N LEU A 150 -19.18 -12.20 15.63
CA LEU A 150 -18.87 -10.79 15.88
C LEU A 150 -18.00 -10.63 17.13
N LEU A 151 -18.23 -11.43 18.17
CA LEU A 151 -17.46 -11.37 19.41
C LEU A 151 -16.00 -11.81 19.20
N VAL A 152 -15.79 -12.92 18.47
CA VAL A 152 -14.45 -13.44 18.17
C VAL A 152 -13.67 -12.50 17.24
N THR A 153 -14.37 -11.75 16.38
CA THR A 153 -13.76 -10.79 15.46
C THR A 153 -13.71 -9.36 15.99
N ALA A 154 -14.18 -9.11 17.22
CA ALA A 154 -14.17 -7.79 17.82
C ALA A 154 -12.74 -7.37 18.20
N GLN A 155 -12.32 -6.19 17.75
CA GLN A 155 -11.02 -5.60 18.08
C GLN A 155 -11.14 -4.47 19.13
N ASP A 156 -12.36 -4.01 19.39
CA ASP A 156 -12.67 -2.88 20.25
C ASP A 156 -13.88 -3.17 21.16
N TRP A 157 -14.07 -2.31 22.16
CA TRP A 157 -15.18 -2.43 23.11
C TRP A 157 -16.54 -2.32 22.43
N THR A 158 -16.67 -1.45 21.43
CA THR A 158 -17.93 -1.28 20.68
C THR A 158 -18.31 -2.57 19.95
N GLY A 159 -17.37 -3.23 19.26
CA GLY A 159 -17.61 -4.53 18.62
C GLY A 159 -17.97 -5.64 19.61
N ALA A 160 -17.37 -5.65 20.80
CA ALA A 160 -17.74 -6.61 21.86
C ALA A 160 -19.16 -6.37 22.38
N VAL A 161 -19.55 -5.10 22.59
CA VAL A 161 -20.89 -4.70 23.02
C VAL A 161 -21.94 -5.09 21.98
N GLU A 162 -21.70 -4.78 20.69
CA GLU A 162 -22.56 -5.18 19.57
C GLU A 162 -22.88 -6.68 19.65
N SER A 163 -21.85 -7.48 19.88
CA SER A 163 -21.93 -8.94 19.93
C SER A 163 -22.73 -9.45 21.13
N ILE A 164 -22.47 -8.88 22.32
CA ILE A 164 -23.19 -9.23 23.55
C ILE A 164 -24.68 -8.88 23.44
N THR A 165 -25.03 -7.78 22.74
CA THR A 165 -26.43 -7.39 22.53
C THR A 165 -27.23 -8.30 21.59
N LEU A 166 -26.58 -9.26 20.90
CA LEU A 166 -27.26 -10.28 20.10
C LEU A 166 -27.63 -11.54 20.89
N LEU A 167 -27.13 -11.68 22.11
CA LEU A 167 -27.46 -12.77 23.01
C LEU A 167 -28.95 -12.83 23.39
N PRO A 168 -29.63 -11.73 23.76
CA PRO A 168 -30.99 -11.81 24.31
C PRO A 168 -32.01 -12.38 23.31
N PRO A 169 -32.02 -11.99 22.02
CA PRO A 169 -32.81 -12.69 21.00
C PRO A 169 -32.46 -14.18 20.90
N ALA A 170 -31.17 -14.54 20.92
CA ALA A 170 -30.75 -15.95 20.90
C ALA A 170 -31.33 -16.73 22.10
N MET A 171 -31.31 -16.14 23.30
CA MET A 171 -31.90 -16.74 24.50
C MET A 171 -33.41 -16.96 24.33
N LEU A 172 -34.16 -15.93 23.90
CA LEU A 172 -35.61 -16.01 23.71
C LEU A 172 -36.01 -17.14 22.77
N PHE A 173 -35.29 -17.30 21.66
CA PHE A 173 -35.57 -18.32 20.65
C PHE A 173 -35.06 -19.71 21.02
N LEU A 174 -33.87 -19.86 21.59
CA LEU A 174 -33.30 -21.17 21.93
C LEU A 174 -33.99 -21.82 23.12
N LEU A 175 -34.44 -21.02 24.08
CA LEU A 175 -35.13 -21.50 25.27
C LEU A 175 -36.65 -21.59 25.07
N TYR A 176 -37.15 -21.20 23.90
CA TYR A 176 -38.56 -21.28 23.54
C TYR A 176 -39.13 -22.71 23.64
N SER A 177 -38.30 -23.73 23.38
CA SER A 177 -38.69 -25.14 23.53
C SER A 177 -39.00 -25.54 24.97
N HIS A 178 -38.47 -24.82 25.97
CA HIS A 178 -38.80 -25.04 27.37
C HIS A 178 -40.15 -24.45 27.74
N TRP A 179 -40.54 -23.34 27.12
CA TRP A 179 -41.78 -22.64 27.38
C TRP A 179 -43.05 -23.38 26.90
N GLY A 180 -42.93 -24.32 25.96
CA GLY A 180 -44.07 -25.01 25.35
C GLY A 180 -44.19 -26.50 25.72
N ASN A 181 -45.42 -26.95 26.01
CA ASN A 181 -45.73 -28.38 26.14
C ASN A 181 -47.12 -28.68 25.54
N VAL A 182 -47.18 -29.76 24.77
CA VAL A 182 -48.34 -30.19 24.00
C VAL A 182 -49.31 -31.05 24.83
N GLN A 183 -48.81 -31.75 25.86
CA GLN A 183 -49.58 -32.74 26.64
C GLN A 183 -50.05 -32.24 28.00
N GLN A 184 -49.33 -31.29 28.61
CA GLN A 184 -49.61 -30.80 29.95
C GLN A 184 -49.38 -29.29 30.04
N ALA A 185 -50.07 -28.64 30.98
CA ALA A 185 -49.77 -27.26 31.32
C ALA A 185 -48.34 -27.19 31.88
N TYR A 186 -47.51 -26.30 31.32
CA TYR A 186 -46.12 -26.18 31.73
C TYR A 186 -46.04 -25.53 33.12
N PRO A 187 -45.47 -26.21 34.13
CA PRO A 187 -45.13 -25.54 35.38
C PRO A 187 -43.97 -24.57 35.09
N ALA A 188 -44.05 -23.35 35.59
CA ALA A 188 -42.96 -22.37 35.47
C ALA A 188 -41.72 -22.91 36.21
N ASP A 189 -40.85 -23.60 35.49
CA ASP A 189 -39.61 -24.16 36.02
C ASP A 189 -38.52 -23.09 36.18
N ILE A 190 -37.37 -23.48 36.73
CA ILE A 190 -36.28 -22.55 37.01
C ILE A 190 -35.72 -21.94 35.72
N VAL A 191 -35.70 -22.69 34.60
CA VAL A 191 -35.22 -22.20 33.30
C VAL A 191 -36.17 -21.13 32.75
N PHE A 192 -37.47 -21.39 32.79
CA PHE A 192 -38.50 -20.42 32.44
C PHE A 192 -38.37 -19.16 33.29
N GLN A 193 -38.33 -19.31 34.61
CA GLN A 193 -38.41 -18.19 35.55
C GLN A 193 -37.13 -17.34 35.58
N LEU A 194 -35.95 -17.97 35.65
CA LEU A 194 -34.69 -17.25 35.88
C LEU A 194 -33.88 -17.00 34.59
N LEU A 195 -34.26 -17.60 33.46
CA LEU A 195 -33.50 -17.48 32.22
C LEU A 195 -34.34 -16.93 31.07
N TRP A 196 -35.55 -17.47 30.84
CA TRP A 196 -36.39 -17.01 29.74
C TRP A 196 -37.08 -15.67 30.03
N VAL A 197 -37.75 -15.54 31.18
CA VAL A 197 -38.45 -14.29 31.55
C VAL A 197 -37.50 -13.07 31.58
N PRO A 198 -36.34 -13.12 32.26
CA PRO A 198 -35.35 -12.03 32.20
C PRO A 198 -34.86 -11.68 30.81
N SER A 199 -34.94 -12.59 29.83
CA SER A 199 -34.45 -12.33 28.48
C SER A 199 -35.22 -11.19 27.80
N PHE A 200 -36.49 -10.95 28.14
CA PHE A 200 -37.22 -9.76 27.65
C PHE A 200 -36.66 -8.46 28.20
N ALA A 201 -36.36 -8.43 29.51
CA ALA A 201 -35.77 -7.25 30.14
C ALA A 201 -34.35 -7.01 29.62
N LEU A 202 -33.57 -8.08 29.46
CA LEU A 202 -32.24 -8.03 28.88
C LEU A 202 -32.27 -7.55 27.42
N LEU A 203 -33.28 -7.95 26.64
CA LEU A 203 -33.50 -7.43 25.28
C LEU A 203 -33.79 -5.92 25.30
N GLY A 204 -34.64 -5.44 26.21
CA GLY A 204 -34.89 -4.02 26.41
C GLY A 204 -33.62 -3.24 26.75
N ALA A 205 -32.82 -3.75 27.70
CA ALA A 205 -31.52 -3.18 28.06
C ALA A 205 -30.56 -3.12 26.86
N ALA A 206 -30.49 -4.20 26.08
CA ALA A 206 -29.66 -4.30 24.89
C ALA A 206 -30.05 -3.26 23.83
N PHE A 207 -31.35 -3.08 23.57
CA PHE A 207 -31.85 -2.06 22.64
C PHE A 207 -31.50 -0.63 23.07
N ILE A 208 -31.62 -0.33 24.37
CA ILE A 208 -31.23 0.98 24.90
C ILE A 208 -29.71 1.16 24.76
N HIS A 209 -28.91 0.21 25.24
CA HIS A 209 -27.45 0.28 25.22
C HIS A 209 -26.95 0.53 23.80
N LEU A 210 -27.41 -0.28 22.86
CA LEU A 210 -27.06 -0.16 21.46
C LEU A 210 -27.49 1.20 20.85
N SER A 211 -28.71 1.65 21.11
CA SER A 211 -29.18 2.97 20.66
C SER A 211 -28.35 4.13 21.21
N LEU A 212 -27.83 4.01 22.42
CA LEU A 212 -26.91 4.99 23.01
C LEU A 212 -25.49 4.89 22.42
N THR A 213 -25.08 3.69 21.99
CA THR A 213 -23.78 3.44 21.35
C THR A 213 -23.71 4.05 19.96
N TYR A 214 -24.77 3.95 19.16
CA TYR A 214 -24.79 4.46 17.78
C TYR A 214 -25.28 5.91 17.62
N ARG A 215 -25.27 6.71 18.68
CA ARG A 215 -25.62 8.14 18.56
C ARG A 215 -24.59 8.89 17.71
N PRO A 216 -25.02 9.81 16.83
CA PRO A 216 -24.11 10.56 15.95
C PRO A 216 -22.97 11.28 16.68
N GLU A 217 -23.20 11.73 17.91
CA GLU A 217 -22.22 12.42 18.74
C GLU A 217 -21.17 11.49 19.34
N ALA A 218 -21.53 10.23 19.59
CA ALA A 218 -20.69 9.27 20.30
C ALA A 218 -19.61 8.63 19.41
N MET A 219 -19.75 8.71 18.08
CA MET A 219 -18.82 8.07 17.11
C MET A 219 -17.59 8.90 16.75
N ARG A 220 -17.45 10.12 17.28
CA ARG A 220 -16.33 11.02 16.91
C ARG A 220 -15.00 10.71 17.62
N THR A 221 -15.01 9.80 18.59
CA THR A 221 -13.85 9.51 19.44
C THR A 221 -13.76 8.02 19.77
N PRO A 222 -12.56 7.42 19.83
CA PRO A 222 -12.39 6.07 20.36
C PRO A 222 -13.01 6.01 21.75
N ARG A 223 -13.97 5.11 21.93
CA ARG A 223 -14.87 5.11 23.08
C ARG A 223 -14.28 4.27 24.22
N ARG A 224 -14.26 4.84 25.42
CA ARG A 224 -13.97 4.13 26.68
C ARG A 224 -15.28 3.74 27.37
N PRO A 225 -15.28 2.68 28.20
CA PRO A 225 -16.47 2.26 28.93
C PRO A 225 -16.98 3.38 29.84
N ARG A 226 -18.30 3.62 29.85
CA ARG A 226 -18.96 4.65 30.66
C ARG A 226 -20.20 4.07 31.33
N LEU A 227 -20.26 4.19 32.66
CA LEU A 227 -21.36 3.66 33.46
C LEU A 227 -22.75 4.14 33.01
N MET A 228 -22.89 5.43 32.65
CA MET A 228 -24.17 5.99 32.21
C MET A 228 -24.73 5.34 30.94
N ILE A 229 -23.88 4.77 30.09
CA ILE A 229 -24.32 4.20 28.81
C ILE A 229 -24.23 2.68 28.84
N ASP A 230 -23.15 2.15 29.38
CA ASP A 230 -22.86 0.71 29.33
C ASP A 230 -23.42 -0.03 30.55
N GLY A 231 -23.72 0.67 31.65
CA GLY A 231 -24.25 0.10 32.90
C GLY A 231 -25.71 0.45 33.19
N LEU A 232 -26.09 1.72 33.04
CA LEU A 232 -27.45 2.22 33.37
C LEU A 232 -28.58 1.40 32.72
N PRO A 233 -28.49 0.98 31.44
CA PRO A 233 -29.55 0.18 30.81
C PRO A 233 -29.76 -1.19 31.46
N TYR A 234 -28.78 -1.71 32.18
CA TYR A 234 -28.86 -3.04 32.81
C TYR A 234 -29.30 -2.97 34.28
N LEU A 235 -29.42 -1.79 34.89
CA LEU A 235 -29.87 -1.65 36.29
C LEU A 235 -31.25 -2.27 36.54
N PRO A 236 -32.28 -2.06 35.69
CA PRO A 236 -33.59 -2.70 35.89
C PRO A 236 -33.53 -4.22 35.78
N LEU A 237 -32.66 -4.76 34.90
CA LEU A 237 -32.43 -6.19 34.81
C LEU A 237 -31.75 -6.74 36.08
N ILE A 238 -30.74 -6.04 36.61
CA ILE A 238 -30.07 -6.44 37.85
C ILE A 238 -31.06 -6.44 39.02
N ALA A 239 -31.93 -5.43 39.10
CA ALA A 239 -32.98 -5.37 40.10
C ALA A 239 -34.00 -6.51 39.94
N LEU A 240 -34.37 -6.85 38.70
CA LEU A 240 -35.26 -7.99 38.40
C LEU A 240 -34.65 -9.32 38.84
N VAL A 241 -33.39 -9.59 38.47
CA VAL A 241 -32.69 -10.82 38.87
C VAL A 241 -32.52 -10.89 40.38
N ALA A 242 -32.24 -9.76 41.05
CA ALA A 242 -32.17 -9.72 42.51
C ALA A 242 -33.53 -10.02 43.16
N PHE A 243 -34.62 -9.50 42.60
CA PHE A 243 -35.98 -9.82 43.03
C PHE A 243 -36.31 -11.31 42.83
N GLU A 244 -35.99 -11.87 41.67
CA GLU A 244 -36.23 -13.30 41.37
C GLU A 244 -35.45 -14.21 42.32
N CYS A 245 -34.15 -13.95 42.49
CA CYS A 245 -33.30 -14.72 43.40
C CYS A 245 -33.79 -14.63 44.85
N SER A 246 -34.13 -13.44 45.32
CA SER A 246 -34.64 -13.26 46.69
C SER A 246 -36.02 -13.91 46.87
N SER A 247 -36.92 -13.78 45.90
CA SER A 247 -38.24 -14.41 45.91
C SER A 247 -38.14 -15.94 45.92
N PHE A 248 -37.25 -16.51 45.10
CA PHE A 248 -37.00 -17.95 45.07
C PHE A 248 -36.40 -18.45 46.40
N LEU A 249 -35.44 -17.73 46.98
CA LEU A 249 -34.82 -18.10 48.25
C LEU A 249 -35.79 -18.02 49.45
N ILE A 250 -36.70 -17.04 49.46
CA ILE A 250 -37.62 -16.80 50.59
C ILE A 250 -38.89 -17.65 50.47
N PHE A 251 -39.48 -17.72 49.27
CA PHE A 251 -40.80 -18.32 49.06
C PHE A 251 -40.77 -19.66 48.31
N GLY A 252 -39.60 -20.08 47.79
CA GLY A 252 -39.46 -21.31 47.00
C GLY A 252 -40.06 -21.24 45.59
N SER A 253 -40.65 -20.11 45.21
CA SER A 253 -41.27 -19.87 43.90
C SER A 253 -41.28 -18.38 43.58
N VAL A 254 -41.13 -18.03 42.30
CA VAL A 254 -41.32 -16.65 41.81
C VAL A 254 -42.74 -16.51 41.27
N ALA A 255 -43.45 -15.44 41.65
CA ALA A 255 -44.75 -15.11 41.08
C ALA A 255 -44.58 -14.83 39.58
N ALA A 256 -45.06 -15.76 38.74
CA ALA A 256 -44.70 -15.80 37.32
C ALA A 256 -45.32 -14.63 36.53
N ARG A 257 -46.57 -14.26 36.85
CA ARG A 257 -47.27 -13.14 36.20
C ARG A 257 -46.61 -11.78 36.40
N PRO A 258 -46.41 -11.28 37.64
CA PRO A 258 -45.79 -9.98 37.84
C PRO A 258 -44.36 -9.95 37.27
N ASN A 259 -43.62 -11.06 37.38
CA ASN A 259 -42.29 -11.15 36.80
C ASN A 259 -42.31 -10.97 35.28
N LEU A 260 -43.21 -11.68 34.59
CA LEU A 260 -43.38 -11.61 33.15
C LEU A 260 -43.86 -10.22 32.69
N ILE A 261 -44.81 -9.60 33.40
CA ILE A 261 -45.29 -8.24 33.09
C ILE A 261 -44.16 -7.22 33.22
N VAL A 262 -43.37 -7.28 34.30
CA VAL A 262 -42.24 -6.35 34.51
C VAL A 262 -41.17 -6.55 33.45
N ALA A 263 -40.80 -7.79 33.16
CA ALA A 263 -39.77 -8.09 32.16
C ALA A 263 -40.19 -7.65 30.75
N LEU A 264 -41.43 -7.97 30.37
CA LEU A 264 -41.98 -7.63 29.06
C LEU A 264 -42.25 -6.12 28.94
N GLY A 265 -42.69 -5.48 30.02
CA GLY A 265 -42.83 -4.02 30.11
C GLY A 265 -41.49 -3.29 29.94
N TYR A 266 -40.41 -3.80 30.54
CA TYR A 266 -39.08 -3.22 30.33
C TYR A 266 -38.54 -3.47 28.92
N GLY A 267 -38.79 -4.66 28.35
CA GLY A 267 -38.55 -4.95 26.93
C GLY A 267 -39.26 -3.94 26.01
N VAL A 268 -40.52 -3.64 26.32
CA VAL A 268 -41.35 -2.65 25.62
C VAL A 268 -40.81 -1.24 25.73
N PHE A 269 -40.49 -0.82 26.95
CA PHE A 269 -39.87 0.47 27.20
C PHE A 269 -38.55 0.64 26.43
N GLY A 270 -37.68 -0.38 26.45
CA GLY A 270 -36.42 -0.37 25.71
C GLY A 270 -36.62 -0.31 24.21
N GLY A 271 -37.59 -1.04 23.67
CA GLY A 271 -37.98 -0.99 22.25
C GLY A 271 -38.46 0.41 21.81
N VAL A 272 -39.40 1.01 22.56
CA VAL A 272 -39.90 2.37 22.28
C VAL A 272 -38.79 3.40 22.36
N LEU A 273 -37.99 3.37 23.43
CA LEU A 273 -36.91 4.33 23.63
C LEU A 273 -35.85 4.21 22.54
N SER A 274 -35.50 2.98 22.15
CA SER A 274 -34.59 2.68 21.04
C SER A 274 -35.14 3.23 19.71
N PHE A 275 -36.42 3.00 19.42
CA PHE A 275 -37.07 3.51 18.22
C PHE A 275 -37.07 5.05 18.15
N VAL A 276 -37.37 5.72 19.27
CA VAL A 276 -37.33 7.18 19.37
C VAL A 276 -35.91 7.72 19.15
N ILE A 277 -34.90 7.12 19.80
CA ILE A 277 -33.48 7.50 19.60
C ILE A 277 -33.07 7.28 18.15
N GLY A 278 -33.54 6.19 17.53
CA GLY A 278 -33.33 5.86 16.14
C GLY A 278 -33.87 6.95 15.22
N ILE A 279 -35.17 7.28 15.32
CA ILE A 279 -35.78 8.34 14.50
C ILE A 279 -35.06 9.67 14.66
N ILE A 280 -34.77 10.09 15.90
CA ILE A 280 -34.07 11.36 16.17
C ILE A 280 -32.68 11.36 15.50
N SER A 281 -31.96 10.25 15.59
CA SER A 281 -30.63 10.11 14.99
C SER A 281 -30.71 10.14 13.46
N LEU A 282 -31.71 9.47 12.86
CA LEU A 282 -31.95 9.50 11.42
C LEU A 282 -32.29 10.90 10.92
N LEU A 283 -33.19 11.62 11.59
CA LEU A 283 -33.56 13.00 11.24
C LEU A 283 -32.36 13.96 11.34
N ARG A 284 -31.48 13.75 12.33
CA ARG A 284 -30.24 14.53 12.48
C ARG A 284 -29.22 14.23 11.38
N VAL A 285 -29.07 12.96 11.01
CA VAL A 285 -28.24 12.51 9.87
C VAL A 285 -28.75 13.11 8.57
N SER A 286 -30.08 13.14 8.37
CA SER A 286 -30.74 13.74 7.22
C SER A 286 -30.75 15.28 7.21
N ARG A 287 -30.13 15.94 8.20
CA ARG A 287 -30.08 17.40 8.37
C ARG A 287 -31.45 18.08 8.53
N ILE A 288 -32.47 17.33 8.94
CA ILE A 288 -33.81 17.87 9.22
C ILE A 288 -33.81 18.56 10.59
N LEU A 289 -33.13 17.97 11.58
CA LEU A 289 -32.95 18.58 12.90
C LEU A 289 -31.61 19.33 13.03
N PRO A 290 -31.56 20.44 13.78
CA PRO A 290 -30.33 21.15 14.09
C PRO A 290 -29.39 20.28 14.95
N GLY A 291 -28.08 20.40 14.72
CA GLY A 291 -27.08 19.62 15.44
C GLY A 291 -25.66 19.84 14.92
N ALA A 292 -24.69 19.19 15.57
CA ALA A 292 -23.29 19.26 15.17
C ALA A 292 -23.11 18.77 13.72
N ARG A 293 -22.33 19.48 12.90
CA ARG A 293 -22.06 19.08 11.50
C ARG A 293 -21.44 17.70 11.47
N ILE A 294 -22.19 16.70 11.00
CA ILE A 294 -21.72 15.33 10.82
C ILE A 294 -20.93 15.26 9.50
N PRO A 295 -19.68 14.76 9.51
CA PRO A 295 -18.91 14.53 8.29
C PRO A 295 -19.68 13.67 7.28
N HIS A 296 -19.52 13.94 5.97
CA HIS A 296 -20.34 13.32 4.93
C HIS A 296 -20.18 11.78 4.88
N ASN A 297 -18.97 11.29 5.13
CA ASN A 297 -18.65 9.87 5.27
C ASN A 297 -19.38 9.22 6.47
N VAL A 298 -19.38 9.86 7.63
CA VAL A 298 -20.09 9.39 8.84
C VAL A 298 -21.61 9.42 8.65
N ARG A 299 -22.12 10.38 7.88
CA ARG A 299 -23.55 10.52 7.59
C ARG A 299 -24.10 9.36 6.74
N ARG A 300 -23.40 8.97 5.68
CA ARG A 300 -23.81 7.85 4.80
C ARG A 300 -23.80 6.52 5.58
N ARG A 301 -22.74 6.31 6.38
CA ARG A 301 -22.59 5.19 7.33
C ARG A 301 -23.73 5.09 8.34
N LEU A 302 -24.08 6.21 8.99
CA LEU A 302 -25.16 6.23 9.96
C LEU A 302 -26.51 5.96 9.31
N GLY A 303 -26.76 6.50 8.12
CA GLY A 303 -28.03 6.32 7.41
C GLY A 303 -28.35 4.83 7.20
N ASP A 304 -27.39 4.06 6.68
CA ASP A 304 -27.57 2.64 6.37
C ASP A 304 -27.70 1.77 7.64
N LEU A 305 -26.92 2.08 8.69
CA LEU A 305 -27.04 1.37 9.97
C LEU A 305 -28.34 1.71 10.70
N LEU A 306 -28.69 3.00 10.81
CA LEU A 306 -29.92 3.42 11.50
C LEU A 306 -31.16 2.92 10.80
N THR A 307 -31.17 2.87 9.47
CA THR A 307 -32.31 2.30 8.73
C THR A 307 -32.44 0.80 9.00
N LEU A 308 -31.33 0.05 9.08
CA LEU A 308 -31.36 -1.37 9.44
C LEU A 308 -31.77 -1.61 10.90
N TRP A 309 -31.39 -0.71 11.80
CA TRP A 309 -31.73 -0.77 13.23
C TRP A 309 -33.19 -0.40 13.49
N ILE A 310 -33.66 0.75 12.97
CA ILE A 310 -35.08 1.16 13.04
C ILE A 310 -35.95 0.10 12.33
N GLY A 311 -35.48 -0.40 11.19
CA GLY A 311 -36.18 -1.40 10.37
C GLY A 311 -36.24 -2.80 10.98
N GLY A 312 -35.35 -3.15 11.91
CA GLY A 312 -35.34 -4.48 12.53
C GLY A 312 -35.74 -4.52 13.98
N VAL A 313 -35.17 -3.64 14.79
CA VAL A 313 -35.49 -3.53 16.22
C VAL A 313 -36.83 -2.83 16.40
N GLY A 314 -37.09 -1.76 15.65
CA GLY A 314 -38.38 -1.04 15.70
C GLY A 314 -39.54 -1.89 15.19
N LEU A 315 -39.41 -2.51 14.02
CA LEU A 315 -40.44 -3.40 13.47
C LEU A 315 -40.57 -4.72 14.25
N GLY A 316 -39.48 -5.36 14.67
CA GLY A 316 -39.55 -6.59 15.46
C GLY A 316 -40.21 -6.38 16.83
N PHE A 317 -39.96 -5.24 17.47
CA PHE A 317 -40.64 -4.82 18.68
C PHE A 317 -42.14 -4.50 18.43
N CYS A 318 -42.44 -3.64 17.45
CA CYS A 318 -43.80 -3.19 17.14
C CYS A 318 -44.70 -4.30 16.58
N LEU A 319 -44.15 -5.31 15.91
CA LEU A 319 -44.89 -6.42 15.32
C LEU A 319 -44.92 -7.67 16.22
N GLY A 320 -44.01 -7.76 17.20
CA GLY A 320 -43.86 -8.91 18.09
C GLY A 320 -44.25 -8.59 19.55
N ILE A 321 -43.32 -8.03 20.32
CA ILE A 321 -43.42 -7.91 21.79
C ILE A 321 -44.53 -6.95 22.22
N LEU A 322 -44.70 -5.81 21.55
CA LEU A 322 -45.72 -4.84 21.89
C LEU A 322 -47.15 -5.39 21.68
N PRO A 323 -47.48 -6.01 20.54
CA PRO A 323 -48.75 -6.73 20.36
C PRO A 323 -48.97 -7.82 21.41
N ILE A 324 -47.93 -8.61 21.75
CA ILE A 324 -48.04 -9.61 22.82
C ILE A 324 -48.44 -8.96 24.16
N LEU A 325 -47.88 -7.81 24.52
CA LEU A 325 -48.28 -7.10 25.75
C LEU A 325 -49.73 -6.60 25.70
N LEU A 326 -50.16 -6.06 24.56
CA LEU A 326 -51.44 -5.34 24.43
C LEU A 326 -52.62 -6.26 24.14
N THR A 327 -52.43 -7.26 23.27
CA THR A 327 -53.50 -8.13 22.75
C THR A 327 -53.24 -9.61 23.05
N GLY A 328 -52.03 -9.97 23.50
CA GLY A 328 -51.62 -11.36 23.71
C GLY A 328 -51.32 -12.15 22.44
N GLN A 329 -51.40 -11.50 21.28
CA GLN A 329 -51.06 -12.10 19.99
C GLN A 329 -50.01 -11.26 19.28
N THR A 330 -49.17 -11.91 18.47
CA THR A 330 -48.29 -11.18 17.54
C THR A 330 -49.10 -10.58 16.39
N LEU A 331 -48.64 -9.46 15.85
CA LEU A 331 -49.31 -8.82 14.70
C LEU A 331 -49.13 -9.64 13.42
N LEU A 332 -47.99 -10.33 13.31
CA LEU A 332 -47.68 -11.27 12.23
C LEU A 332 -47.81 -12.71 12.72
N PRO A 333 -48.13 -13.67 11.83
CA PRO A 333 -48.00 -15.09 12.12
C PRO A 333 -46.59 -15.42 12.64
N MET A 334 -46.50 -16.28 13.67
CA MET A 334 -45.22 -16.63 14.29
C MET A 334 -44.20 -17.22 13.32
N GLN A 335 -44.65 -17.87 12.25
CA GLN A 335 -43.79 -18.40 11.19
C GLN A 335 -43.05 -17.29 10.45
N ILE A 336 -43.77 -16.21 10.08
CA ILE A 336 -43.17 -15.04 9.40
C ILE A 336 -42.17 -14.36 10.33
N PHE A 337 -42.54 -14.21 11.61
CA PHE A 337 -41.66 -13.65 12.62
C PHE A 337 -40.36 -14.46 12.78
N ALA A 338 -40.47 -15.80 12.83
CA ALA A 338 -39.30 -16.67 12.94
C ALA A 338 -38.40 -16.61 11.70
N VAL A 339 -38.97 -16.57 10.48
CA VAL A 339 -38.20 -16.40 9.24
C VAL A 339 -37.45 -15.06 9.24
N LEU A 340 -38.14 -13.96 9.60
CA LEU A 340 -37.50 -12.65 9.72
C LEU A 340 -36.38 -12.67 10.77
N ALA A 341 -36.59 -13.35 11.90
CA ALA A 341 -35.60 -13.52 12.94
C ALA A 341 -34.40 -14.39 12.53
N ILE A 342 -34.53 -15.29 11.56
CA ILE A 342 -33.39 -16.02 10.98
C ILE A 342 -32.55 -15.10 10.10
N VAL A 343 -33.21 -14.30 9.24
CA VAL A 343 -32.55 -13.47 8.20
C VAL A 343 -31.94 -12.21 8.79
N TYR A 344 -32.60 -11.57 9.76
CA TYR A 344 -32.17 -10.30 10.32
C TYR A 344 -30.74 -10.27 10.87
N PRO A 345 -30.29 -11.22 11.73
CA PRO A 345 -28.92 -11.20 12.23
C PRO A 345 -27.88 -11.38 11.11
N LEU A 346 -28.21 -12.06 10.01
CA LEU A 346 -27.33 -12.17 8.84
C LEU A 346 -27.20 -10.84 8.09
N LEU A 347 -28.31 -10.11 7.93
CA LEU A 347 -28.30 -8.76 7.37
C LEU A 347 -27.49 -7.80 8.25
N LEU A 348 -27.66 -7.93 9.58
CA LEU A 348 -26.90 -7.14 10.54
C LEU A 348 -25.39 -7.43 10.47
N LEU A 349 -25.01 -8.71 10.40
CA LEU A 349 -23.61 -9.13 10.20
C LEU A 349 -23.03 -8.52 8.93
N TYR A 350 -23.75 -8.63 7.81
CA TYR A 350 -23.32 -8.05 6.54
C TYR A 350 -23.14 -6.53 6.64
N ALA A 351 -24.11 -5.83 7.22
CA ALA A 351 -24.06 -4.38 7.39
C ALA A 351 -22.87 -3.95 8.26
N LEU A 352 -22.67 -4.59 9.42
CA LEU A 352 -21.55 -4.29 10.32
C LEU A 352 -20.19 -4.60 9.68
N ARG A 353 -20.07 -5.74 8.98
CA ARG A 353 -18.82 -6.11 8.29
C ARG A 353 -18.51 -5.16 7.13
N SER A 354 -19.52 -4.80 6.34
CA SER A 354 -19.40 -3.82 5.25
C SER A 354 -18.91 -2.48 5.80
N LEU A 355 -19.47 -2.03 6.93
CA LEU A 355 -19.04 -0.78 7.56
C LEU A 355 -17.56 -0.81 7.97
N ARG A 356 -17.13 -1.88 8.65
CA ARG A 356 -15.73 -2.04 9.09
C ARG A 356 -14.76 -2.10 7.90
N LEU A 357 -15.16 -2.76 6.81
CA LEU A 357 -14.38 -2.80 5.56
C LEU A 357 -14.23 -1.41 4.94
N ILE A 358 -15.31 -0.62 4.91
CA ILE A 358 -15.29 0.75 4.41
C ILE A 358 -14.36 1.63 5.27
N ASP A 359 -14.33 1.43 6.59
CA ASP A 359 -13.42 2.13 7.51
C ASP A 359 -11.96 1.81 7.22
N GLN A 360 -11.64 0.52 7.08
CA GLN A 360 -10.28 0.07 6.75
C GLN A 360 -9.84 0.59 5.38
N LEU A 361 -10.74 0.59 4.39
CA LEU A 361 -10.46 1.13 3.06
C LEU A 361 -10.16 2.63 3.10
N GLN A 362 -10.93 3.41 3.86
CA GLN A 362 -10.69 4.85 3.98
C GLN A 362 -9.36 5.17 4.66
N LEU A 363 -9.04 4.49 5.77
CA LEU A 363 -7.75 4.67 6.44
C LEU A 363 -6.58 4.32 5.50
N THR A 364 -6.73 3.25 4.73
CA THR A 364 -5.73 2.83 3.74
C THR A 364 -5.60 3.86 2.60
N LEU A 365 -6.72 4.42 2.13
CA LEU A 365 -6.73 5.46 1.11
C LEU A 365 -6.05 6.74 1.60
N GLU A 366 -6.36 7.21 2.81
CA GLU A 366 -5.72 8.38 3.41
C GLU A 366 -4.21 8.19 3.58
N GLN A 367 -3.77 7.00 4.01
CA GLN A 367 -2.35 6.65 4.09
C GLN A 367 -1.68 6.65 2.71
N ARG A 368 -2.32 6.07 1.69
CA ARG A 368 -1.79 6.06 0.32
C ARG A 368 -1.73 7.47 -0.27
N GLU A 369 -2.75 8.30 -0.06
CA GLU A 369 -2.72 9.71 -0.50
C GLU A 369 -1.57 10.48 0.14
N LYS A 370 -1.33 10.27 1.43
CA LYS A 370 -0.20 10.91 2.12
C LYS A 370 1.14 10.46 1.55
N ALA A 371 1.34 9.15 1.38
CA ALA A 371 2.57 8.62 0.79
C ALA A 371 2.79 9.13 -0.66
N LEU A 372 1.72 9.26 -1.44
CA LEU A 372 1.78 9.76 -2.80
C LEU A 372 2.16 11.25 -2.83
N ARG A 373 1.65 12.07 -1.88
CA ARG A 373 2.08 13.47 -1.72
C ARG A 373 3.55 13.60 -1.35
N GLU A 374 4.03 12.77 -0.43
CA GLU A 374 5.46 12.72 -0.04
C GLU A 374 6.34 12.34 -1.24
N GLN A 375 5.97 11.30 -1.99
CA GLN A 375 6.69 10.88 -3.20
C GLN A 375 6.72 11.97 -4.27
N GLN A 376 5.59 12.67 -4.49
CA GLN A 376 5.53 13.79 -5.42
C GLN A 376 6.44 14.95 -5.00
N GLN A 377 6.55 15.22 -3.70
CA GLN A 377 7.45 16.25 -3.19
C GLN A 377 8.91 15.88 -3.42
N THR A 378 9.32 14.65 -3.09
CA THR A 378 10.68 14.17 -3.34
C THR A 378 11.03 14.17 -4.83
N ALA A 379 10.11 13.79 -5.71
CA ALA A 379 10.33 13.83 -7.14
C ALA A 379 10.56 15.27 -7.66
N ARG A 380 9.84 16.25 -7.12
CA ARG A 380 10.04 17.68 -7.45
C ARG A 380 11.40 18.19 -6.97
N GLU A 381 11.79 17.85 -5.74
CA GLU A 381 13.10 18.20 -5.18
C GLU A 381 14.25 17.60 -6.02
N LEU A 382 14.11 16.33 -6.42
CA LEU A 382 15.11 15.66 -7.26
C LEU A 382 15.19 16.30 -8.66
N GLN A 383 14.04 16.67 -9.25
CA GLN A 383 14.01 17.34 -10.54
C GLN A 383 14.67 18.73 -10.47
N GLN A 384 14.42 19.48 -9.39
CA GLN A 384 15.08 20.76 -9.17
C GLN A 384 16.59 20.61 -9.00
N ALA A 385 17.04 19.69 -8.13
CA ALA A 385 18.46 19.42 -7.93
C ALA A 385 19.17 19.00 -9.22
N ASN A 386 18.53 18.17 -10.05
CA ASN A 386 19.08 17.76 -11.35
C ASN A 386 19.21 18.95 -12.31
N SER A 387 18.22 19.85 -12.33
CA SER A 387 18.29 21.07 -13.17
C SER A 387 19.40 22.02 -12.73
N GLU A 388 19.61 22.19 -11.42
CA GLU A 388 20.71 22.99 -10.86
C GLU A 388 22.06 22.36 -11.19
N LEU A 389 22.17 21.04 -11.12
CA LEU A 389 23.40 20.30 -11.44
C LEU A 389 23.74 20.42 -12.94
N GLN A 390 22.73 20.33 -13.82
CA GLN A 390 22.92 20.56 -15.26
C GLN A 390 23.39 21.99 -15.56
N GLN A 391 22.83 23.01 -14.88
CA GLN A 391 23.28 24.39 -15.02
C GLN A 391 24.70 24.61 -14.51
N ALA A 392 25.05 24.05 -13.35
CA ALA A 392 26.41 24.12 -12.81
C ALA A 392 27.43 23.48 -13.76
N THR A 393 27.08 22.34 -14.35
CA THR A 393 27.93 21.61 -15.30
C THR A 393 28.17 22.42 -16.58
N SER A 394 27.12 23.05 -17.14
CA SER A 394 27.27 23.86 -18.36
C SER A 394 28.14 25.10 -18.13
N LEU A 395 28.00 25.76 -16.98
CA LEU A 395 28.84 26.90 -16.58
C LEU A 395 30.33 26.50 -16.47
N LEU A 396 30.63 25.33 -15.89
CA LEU A 396 31.99 24.84 -15.80
C LEU A 396 32.61 24.54 -17.17
N LEU A 397 31.86 23.91 -18.07
CA LEU A 397 32.33 23.63 -19.44
C LEU A 397 32.62 24.93 -20.21
N HIS A 398 31.77 25.94 -20.08
CA HIS A 398 32.01 27.24 -20.69
C HIS A 398 33.22 27.97 -20.09
N ALA A 399 33.40 27.90 -18.77
CA ALA A 399 34.57 28.48 -18.11
C ALA A 399 35.87 27.82 -18.56
N ASP A 400 35.93 26.48 -18.66
CA ASP A 400 37.11 25.76 -19.14
C ASP A 400 37.46 26.11 -20.59
N ALA A 401 36.46 26.11 -21.49
CA ALA A 401 36.67 26.47 -22.89
C ALA A 401 37.20 27.90 -23.05
N HIS A 402 36.65 28.84 -22.28
CA HIS A 402 37.11 30.23 -22.28
C HIS A 402 38.55 30.37 -21.77
N LEU A 403 38.90 29.71 -20.66
CA LEU A 403 40.26 29.73 -20.11
C LEU A 403 41.29 29.19 -21.11
N ARG A 404 41.00 28.07 -21.77
CA ARG A 404 41.89 27.50 -22.81
C ARG A 404 42.11 28.46 -23.97
N SER A 405 41.05 29.12 -24.43
CA SER A 405 41.15 30.13 -25.50
C SER A 405 42.04 31.30 -25.10
N VAL A 406 41.87 31.82 -23.87
CA VAL A 406 42.67 32.95 -23.37
C VAL A 406 44.14 32.57 -23.18
N LEU A 407 44.40 31.35 -22.68
CA LEU A 407 45.76 30.80 -22.54
C LEU A 407 46.44 30.69 -23.90
N SER A 408 45.77 30.08 -24.89
CA SER A 408 46.29 29.96 -26.25
C SER A 408 46.66 31.32 -26.84
N GLN A 409 45.80 32.33 -26.68
CA GLN A 409 46.01 33.66 -27.22
C GLN A 409 47.21 34.38 -26.57
N ARG A 410 47.38 34.27 -25.25
CA ARG A 410 48.53 34.89 -24.55
C ARG A 410 49.86 34.24 -24.91
N ILE A 411 49.88 32.93 -25.11
CA ILE A 411 51.08 32.19 -25.53
C ILE A 411 51.48 32.59 -26.97
N HIS A 412 50.51 32.89 -27.84
CA HIS A 412 50.77 33.26 -29.24
C HIS A 412 51.46 34.64 -29.37
N ASP A 413 51.01 35.64 -28.59
CA ASP A 413 51.37 37.04 -28.87
C ASP A 413 52.60 37.55 -28.09
N GLN A 414 52.70 37.25 -26.79
CA GLN A 414 53.70 37.93 -25.94
C GLN A 414 55.16 37.46 -26.16
N PRO A 415 55.48 36.17 -26.20
CA PRO A 415 56.87 35.71 -26.31
C PRO A 415 57.48 36.08 -27.68
N LYS A 416 56.67 35.95 -28.74
CA LYS A 416 57.05 36.27 -30.13
C LYS A 416 57.40 37.75 -30.30
N GLN A 417 56.60 38.65 -29.72
CA GLN A 417 56.87 40.08 -29.76
C GLN A 417 58.12 40.47 -28.97
N GLN A 418 58.35 39.84 -27.81
CA GLN A 418 59.54 40.09 -27.00
C GLN A 418 60.82 39.62 -27.69
N ALA A 419 60.82 38.42 -28.28
CA ALA A 419 61.96 37.89 -29.03
C ALA A 419 62.30 38.77 -30.25
N LEU A 420 61.30 39.18 -31.03
CA LEU A 420 61.48 40.07 -32.18
C LEU A 420 62.09 41.42 -31.77
N ARG A 421 61.65 41.97 -30.62
CA ARG A 421 62.16 43.23 -30.07
C ARG A 421 63.62 43.10 -29.64
N ILE A 422 63.98 42.02 -28.95
CA ILE A 422 65.37 41.72 -28.55
C ILE A 422 66.25 41.61 -29.79
N ARG A 423 65.80 40.89 -30.83
CA ARG A 423 66.52 40.74 -32.10
C ARG A 423 66.78 42.08 -32.79
N SER A 424 65.75 42.92 -32.90
CA SER A 424 65.87 44.24 -33.53
C SER A 424 66.89 45.12 -32.82
N LEU A 425 66.86 45.13 -31.47
CA LEU A 425 67.83 45.87 -30.66
C LEU A 425 69.26 45.34 -30.85
N LEU A 426 69.46 44.03 -30.80
CA LEU A 426 70.78 43.40 -30.98
C LEU A 426 71.34 43.67 -32.38
N GLY A 427 70.52 43.56 -33.42
CA GLY A 427 70.91 43.87 -34.80
C GLY A 427 71.29 45.33 -34.99
N HIS A 428 70.54 46.26 -34.37
CA HIS A 428 70.84 47.69 -34.39
C HIS A 428 72.21 47.99 -33.74
N TRP A 429 72.48 47.44 -32.56
CA TRP A 429 73.76 47.64 -31.87
C TRP A 429 74.94 47.03 -32.63
N GLN A 430 74.76 45.85 -33.23
CA GLN A 430 75.79 45.20 -34.04
C GLN A 430 76.16 46.04 -35.27
N HIS A 431 75.17 46.60 -35.97
CA HIS A 431 75.40 47.46 -37.14
C HIS A 431 76.07 48.79 -36.74
N LYS A 432 75.60 49.43 -35.67
CA LYS A 432 76.17 50.70 -35.18
C LYS A 432 77.63 50.57 -34.76
N LEU A 433 77.98 49.49 -34.04
CA LEU A 433 79.36 49.22 -33.62
C LEU A 433 80.29 48.95 -34.81
N LYS A 434 79.81 48.26 -35.85
CA LYS A 434 80.59 48.04 -37.07
C LYS A 434 80.86 49.34 -37.83
N MET A 435 79.85 50.20 -37.95
CA MET A 435 79.97 51.50 -38.61
C MET A 435 80.90 52.47 -37.86
N GLU A 436 80.93 52.42 -36.52
CA GLU A 436 81.88 53.20 -35.71
C GLU A 436 83.32 52.66 -35.81
N ALA A 437 83.50 51.34 -35.93
CA ALA A 437 84.81 50.71 -36.17
C ALA A 437 85.45 51.15 -37.49
N GLU A 438 84.65 51.20 -38.56
CA GLU A 438 85.09 51.58 -39.91
C GLU A 438 85.46 53.08 -40.03
N ARG A 439 85.07 53.91 -39.04
CA ARG A 439 85.29 55.35 -39.00
C ARG A 439 86.41 55.81 -38.04
N ASP A 440 87.03 54.91 -37.27
CA ASP A 440 88.14 55.24 -36.36
C ASP A 440 89.52 55.04 -37.04
N PRO A 441 90.29 56.10 -37.36
CA PRO A 441 91.61 55.99 -37.98
C PRO A 441 92.71 55.51 -37.01
N SER A 442 92.40 55.37 -35.72
CA SER A 442 93.37 55.13 -34.64
C SER A 442 93.46 53.66 -34.18
N GLY A 443 92.55 52.80 -34.65
CA GLY A 443 92.52 51.37 -34.30
C GLY A 443 92.35 51.06 -32.80
N ARG A 444 91.82 52.01 -32.00
CA ARG A 444 91.76 51.87 -30.52
C ARG A 444 90.52 51.15 -30.03
N VAL A 445 89.47 51.05 -30.85
CA VAL A 445 88.26 50.31 -30.47
C VAL A 445 88.43 48.84 -30.86
N ALA A 446 88.62 47.96 -29.88
CA ALA A 446 88.52 46.51 -30.07
C ALA A 446 87.05 46.14 -30.30
N VAL A 447 86.53 46.43 -31.50
CA VAL A 447 85.13 46.15 -31.87
C VAL A 447 84.89 44.66 -32.04
N GLN A 448 85.94 43.91 -32.35
CA GLN A 448 85.75 42.51 -32.74
C GLN A 448 85.25 41.58 -31.62
N PRO A 449 85.78 41.64 -30.38
CA PRO A 449 85.23 40.87 -29.26
C PRO A 449 83.77 41.21 -28.93
N ILE A 450 83.37 42.48 -29.05
CA ILE A 450 82.01 42.95 -28.73
C ILE A 450 81.04 42.59 -29.85
N SER A 451 81.46 42.73 -31.11
CA SER A 451 80.71 42.27 -32.29
C SER A 451 80.51 40.75 -32.27
N GLU A 452 81.54 40.00 -31.87
CA GLU A 452 81.44 38.55 -31.66
C GLU A 452 80.51 38.18 -30.51
N ALA A 453 80.57 38.88 -29.38
CA ALA A 453 79.67 38.66 -28.24
C ALA A 453 78.21 38.98 -28.59
N LEU A 454 77.94 40.10 -29.27
CA LEU A 454 76.60 40.44 -29.75
C LEU A 454 76.11 39.47 -30.83
N GLY A 455 77.00 39.01 -31.70
CA GLY A 455 76.70 37.95 -32.66
C GLY A 455 76.35 36.61 -32.00
N LYS A 456 76.99 36.27 -30.87
CA LYS A 456 76.64 35.10 -30.04
C LYS A 456 75.27 35.29 -29.37
N VAL A 457 74.99 36.44 -28.75
CA VAL A 457 73.69 36.72 -28.12
C VAL A 457 72.56 36.76 -29.15
N ARG A 458 72.82 37.27 -30.35
CA ARG A 458 71.86 37.23 -31.46
C ARG A 458 71.55 35.80 -31.90
N ARG A 459 72.56 34.95 -32.06
CA ARG A 459 72.36 33.51 -32.36
C ARG A 459 71.56 32.81 -31.26
N ILE A 460 71.88 33.07 -29.99
CA ILE A 460 71.10 32.53 -28.85
C ILE A 460 69.64 33.01 -28.90
N SER A 461 69.40 34.28 -29.27
CA SER A 461 68.04 34.80 -29.43
C SER A 461 67.30 34.19 -30.63
N GLU A 462 68.01 33.86 -31.72
CA GLU A 462 67.45 33.18 -32.90
C GLU A 462 67.09 31.73 -32.57
N GLU A 463 67.97 31.02 -31.85
CA GLU A 463 67.74 29.67 -31.33
C GLU A 463 66.56 29.65 -30.34
N LEU A 464 66.50 30.61 -29.40
CA LEU A 464 65.40 30.70 -28.44
C LEU A 464 64.05 31.04 -29.11
N GLU A 465 64.04 31.86 -30.16
CA GLU A 465 62.81 32.12 -30.94
C GLU A 465 62.34 30.85 -31.67
N GLY A 466 63.27 30.10 -32.26
CA GLY A 466 63.00 28.79 -32.86
C GLY A 466 62.44 27.79 -31.85
N ASP A 467 63.05 27.69 -30.67
CA ASP A 467 62.59 26.81 -29.58
C ASP A 467 61.22 27.23 -29.04
N LEU A 468 60.96 28.53 -28.89
CA LEU A 468 59.65 29.03 -28.48
C LEU A 468 58.55 28.71 -29.50
N ARG A 469 58.84 28.83 -30.79
CA ARG A 469 57.91 28.43 -31.86
C ARG A 469 57.72 26.91 -31.90
N GLY A 470 58.78 26.13 -31.66
CA GLY A 470 58.67 24.67 -31.50
C GLY A 470 57.79 24.29 -30.32
N LEU A 471 57.92 24.98 -29.17
CA LEU A 471 57.03 24.80 -28.02
C LEU A 471 55.59 25.24 -28.31
N GLN A 472 55.38 26.28 -29.12
CA GLN A 472 54.04 26.70 -29.57
C GLN A 472 53.34 25.59 -30.36
N LEU A 473 54.04 24.95 -31.31
CA LEU A 473 53.49 23.82 -32.06
C LEU A 473 53.02 22.69 -31.13
N LEU A 474 53.79 22.41 -30.06
CA LEU A 474 53.42 21.39 -29.07
C LEU A 474 52.25 21.80 -28.16
N VAL A 475 52.03 23.09 -27.94
CA VAL A 475 50.90 23.60 -27.12
C VAL A 475 49.62 23.66 -27.95
N GLU A 476 49.71 24.10 -29.21
CA GLU A 476 48.58 24.19 -30.13
C GLU A 476 48.11 22.82 -30.64
N ASP A 477 48.96 21.80 -30.50
CA ASP A 477 48.71 20.41 -30.86
C ASP A 477 47.31 19.92 -30.43
N ALA A 478 46.92 20.13 -29.18
CA ALA A 478 45.63 19.68 -28.66
C ALA A 478 44.42 20.38 -29.30
N TYR A 479 44.58 21.65 -29.69
CA TYR A 479 43.52 22.41 -30.35
C TYR A 479 43.38 22.01 -31.82
N GLN A 480 44.51 21.95 -32.54
CA GLN A 480 44.52 21.62 -33.96
C GLN A 480 44.03 20.19 -34.20
N ARG A 481 44.43 19.22 -33.36
CA ARG A 481 43.93 17.84 -33.45
C ARG A 481 42.41 17.74 -33.30
N ARG A 482 41.82 18.45 -32.33
CA ARG A 482 40.36 18.45 -32.12
C ARG A 482 39.59 19.12 -33.24
N SER A 483 40.21 20.08 -33.93
CA SER A 483 39.58 20.86 -35.01
C SER A 483 39.69 20.17 -36.37
N LEU A 484 40.88 19.65 -36.71
CA LEU A 484 41.21 19.10 -38.03
C LEU A 484 41.18 17.57 -38.07
N GLY A 485 41.28 16.90 -36.92
CA GLY A 485 41.58 15.47 -36.82
C GLY A 485 43.08 15.17 -36.91
N LEU A 486 43.50 14.07 -36.27
CA LEU A 486 44.92 13.71 -36.09
C LEU A 486 45.71 13.62 -37.40
N LYS A 487 45.18 12.96 -38.43
CA LYS A 487 45.87 12.78 -39.71
C LYS A 487 46.11 14.12 -40.42
N LEU A 488 45.04 14.91 -40.59
CA LEU A 488 45.11 16.21 -41.27
C LEU A 488 46.01 17.20 -40.50
N HIS A 489 45.96 17.17 -39.17
CA HIS A 489 46.88 17.93 -38.32
C HIS A 489 48.34 17.58 -38.62
N LEU A 490 48.69 16.29 -38.64
CA LEU A 490 50.06 15.85 -38.94
C LEU A 490 50.48 16.15 -40.38
N GLU A 491 49.58 16.02 -41.35
CA GLU A 491 49.86 16.39 -42.74
C GLU A 491 50.17 17.88 -42.87
N LYS A 492 49.37 18.73 -42.23
CA LYS A 492 49.60 20.18 -42.18
C LYS A 492 50.92 20.51 -41.48
N LEU A 493 51.19 19.89 -40.33
CA LEU A 493 52.44 20.07 -39.58
C LEU A 493 53.66 19.76 -40.46
N ILE A 494 53.63 18.64 -41.18
CA ILE A 494 54.74 18.16 -42.02
C ILE A 494 54.91 19.00 -43.29
N ARG A 495 53.81 19.39 -43.94
CA ARG A 495 53.85 20.05 -45.25
C ARG A 495 53.96 21.57 -45.17
N GLU A 496 53.47 22.17 -44.09
CA GLU A 496 53.35 23.62 -43.96
C GLU A 496 54.10 24.15 -42.75
N ASP A 497 53.73 23.72 -41.54
CA ASP A 497 54.18 24.41 -40.31
C ASP A 497 55.68 24.21 -40.03
N LEU A 498 56.20 23.00 -40.16
CA LEU A 498 57.63 22.71 -39.96
C LEU A 498 58.53 23.30 -41.07
N PRO A 499 58.20 23.19 -42.38
CA PRO A 499 58.93 23.90 -43.42
C PRO A 499 58.92 25.43 -43.24
N ALA A 500 57.80 26.01 -42.81
CA ALA A 500 57.71 27.44 -42.53
C ALA A 500 58.57 27.87 -41.31
N LEU A 501 58.74 26.97 -40.34
CA LEU A 501 59.61 27.19 -39.18
C LEU A 501 61.10 27.14 -39.54
N HIS A 502 61.48 26.29 -40.50
CA HIS A 502 62.86 26.06 -40.92
C HIS A 502 63.07 26.25 -42.43
N PRO A 503 62.87 27.45 -42.98
CA PRO A 503 62.91 27.70 -44.43
C PRO A 503 64.30 27.46 -45.05
N GLU A 504 65.36 27.54 -44.26
CA GLU A 504 66.75 27.33 -44.68
C GLU A 504 67.13 25.83 -44.77
N SER A 505 66.26 24.93 -44.28
CA SER A 505 66.54 23.50 -44.27
C SER A 505 66.23 22.86 -45.62
N PRO A 506 67.16 22.11 -46.25
CA PRO A 506 66.90 21.37 -47.48
C PRO A 506 66.11 20.07 -47.26
N LEU A 507 65.74 19.77 -46.00
CA LEU A 507 65.08 18.53 -45.60
C LEU A 507 63.75 18.33 -46.33
N LYS A 508 63.62 17.19 -47.00
CA LYS A 508 62.33 16.71 -47.52
C LYS A 508 61.76 15.65 -46.59
N VAL A 509 60.58 15.90 -46.06
CA VAL A 509 59.85 14.93 -45.23
C VAL A 509 58.76 14.28 -46.07
N GLN A 510 58.79 12.96 -46.21
CA GLN A 510 57.73 12.18 -46.87
C GLN A 510 56.75 11.63 -45.83
N PRO A 511 55.49 12.10 -45.80
CA PRO A 511 54.45 11.51 -44.96
C PRO A 511 53.79 10.31 -45.65
N ASP A 512 53.76 9.17 -44.97
CA ASP A 512 53.02 7.96 -45.33
C ASP A 512 52.08 7.59 -44.17
N LEU A 513 50.98 8.34 -44.05
CA LEU A 513 50.12 8.35 -42.85
C LEU A 513 48.83 7.52 -43.00
N TRP A 514 48.72 6.66 -44.01
CA TRP A 514 47.49 5.94 -44.37
C TRP A 514 46.91 5.09 -43.23
N ALA A 515 47.73 4.53 -42.34
CA ALA A 515 47.22 3.68 -41.25
C ALA A 515 46.43 4.48 -40.19
N LEU A 516 46.53 5.82 -40.19
CA LEU A 516 45.73 6.69 -39.33
C LEU A 516 44.26 6.80 -39.79
N ASP A 517 43.94 6.50 -41.06
CA ASP A 517 42.54 6.50 -41.55
C ASP A 517 41.68 5.42 -40.87
N ALA A 518 42.33 4.37 -40.34
CA ALA A 518 41.67 3.29 -39.63
C ALA A 518 41.35 3.63 -38.16
N LEU A 519 41.92 4.71 -37.61
CA LEU A 519 41.50 5.24 -36.32
C LEU A 519 40.18 5.98 -36.53
N SER A 520 39.17 5.73 -35.69
CA SER A 520 37.85 6.33 -35.85
C SER A 520 37.93 7.87 -35.92
N HIS A 521 37.04 8.50 -36.69
CA HIS A 521 36.90 9.97 -36.66
C HIS A 521 36.58 10.50 -35.24
N ASP A 522 36.09 9.60 -34.37
CA ASP A 522 35.77 9.83 -32.97
C ASP A 522 36.87 9.40 -32.00
N LEU A 523 38.11 9.15 -32.46
CA LEU A 523 39.22 8.69 -31.60
C LEU A 523 39.35 9.57 -30.34
N GLU A 524 39.26 10.89 -30.50
CA GLU A 524 39.36 11.85 -29.40
C GLU A 524 38.06 12.08 -28.60
N GLN A 525 36.97 11.37 -28.91
CA GLN A 525 35.73 11.40 -28.11
C GLN A 525 35.82 10.52 -26.86
N THR A 526 36.81 9.63 -26.81
CA THR A 526 37.09 8.80 -25.63
C THR A 526 38.36 9.28 -24.93
N GLU A 527 38.42 9.09 -23.61
CA GLU A 527 39.61 9.44 -22.83
C GLU A 527 40.84 8.64 -23.30
N GLU A 528 40.64 7.37 -23.63
CA GLU A 528 41.71 6.47 -24.08
C GLU A 528 42.21 6.82 -25.49
N GLY A 529 41.30 7.09 -26.44
CA GLY A 529 41.70 7.51 -27.78
C GLY A 529 42.33 8.91 -27.81
N THR A 530 41.97 9.81 -26.89
CA THR A 530 42.66 11.11 -26.72
C THR A 530 44.14 10.91 -26.35
N LYS A 531 44.44 9.97 -25.44
CA LYS A 531 45.82 9.65 -25.04
C LYS A 531 46.64 9.10 -26.20
N ILE A 532 46.03 8.23 -27.01
CA ILE A 532 46.67 7.67 -28.23
C ILE A 532 46.98 8.78 -29.24
N ALA A 533 46.01 9.64 -29.54
CA ALA A 533 46.21 10.74 -30.49
C ALA A 533 47.30 11.72 -30.04
N GLU A 534 47.31 12.06 -28.76
CA GLU A 534 48.32 12.91 -28.16
C GLU A 534 49.72 12.28 -28.19
N ALA A 535 49.83 10.97 -27.89
CA ALA A 535 51.11 10.26 -27.95
C ALA A 535 51.70 10.23 -29.37
N ILE A 536 50.86 9.98 -30.40
CA ILE A 536 51.27 10.00 -31.81
C ILE A 536 51.74 11.40 -32.19
N SER A 537 50.89 12.40 -31.96
CA SER A 537 51.15 13.75 -32.45
C SER A 537 52.37 14.39 -31.80
N TYR A 538 52.49 14.26 -30.47
CA TYR A 538 53.63 14.76 -29.72
C TYR A 538 54.93 14.09 -30.18
N THR A 539 54.92 12.77 -30.40
CA THR A 539 56.11 12.02 -30.85
C THR A 539 56.55 12.46 -32.24
N VAL A 540 55.62 12.55 -33.20
CA VAL A 540 55.95 12.97 -34.57
C VAL A 540 56.48 14.40 -34.57
N THR A 541 55.82 15.32 -33.87
CA THR A 541 56.24 16.73 -33.79
C THR A 541 57.64 16.86 -33.20
N GLN A 542 57.87 16.23 -32.06
CA GLN A 542 59.15 16.33 -31.36
C GLN A 542 60.29 15.62 -32.10
N ALA A 543 60.02 14.48 -32.72
CA ALA A 543 61.00 13.77 -33.52
C ALA A 543 61.41 14.59 -34.73
N LEU A 544 60.46 15.18 -35.47
CA LEU A 544 60.77 16.01 -36.62
C LEU A 544 61.49 17.30 -36.23
N LEU A 545 61.10 17.97 -35.13
CA LEU A 545 61.85 19.12 -34.61
C LEU A 545 63.32 18.76 -34.33
N ASN A 546 63.59 17.57 -33.77
CA ASN A 546 64.96 17.09 -33.59
C ASN A 546 65.68 16.87 -34.93
N VAL A 547 64.99 16.36 -35.96
CA VAL A 547 65.57 16.18 -37.30
C VAL A 547 65.96 17.54 -37.88
N TYR A 548 65.04 18.51 -37.89
CA TYR A 548 65.27 19.87 -38.38
C TYR A 548 66.42 20.56 -37.64
N ASN A 549 66.48 20.44 -36.32
CA ASN A 549 67.46 21.17 -35.50
C ASN A 549 68.83 20.49 -35.42
N HIS A 550 68.90 19.16 -35.52
CA HIS A 550 70.09 18.41 -35.11
C HIS A 550 70.57 17.33 -36.08
N ALA A 551 69.75 16.82 -36.99
CA ALA A 551 70.15 15.67 -37.80
C ALA A 551 71.09 16.04 -38.96
N GLY A 552 70.91 17.23 -39.55
CA GLY A 552 71.58 17.58 -40.81
C GLY A 552 71.23 16.58 -41.94
N ALA A 553 69.98 16.12 -41.93
CA ALA A 553 69.41 15.16 -42.87
C ALA A 553 68.96 15.86 -44.15
N SER A 554 69.03 15.17 -45.28
CA SER A 554 68.45 15.62 -46.55
C SER A 554 67.05 15.03 -46.74
N PHE A 555 66.78 13.90 -46.11
CA PHE A 555 65.53 13.17 -46.24
C PHE A 555 65.06 12.59 -44.91
N ALA A 556 63.76 12.66 -44.66
CA ALA A 556 63.11 11.96 -43.56
C ALA A 556 61.76 11.37 -43.99
N THR A 557 61.34 10.31 -43.33
CA THR A 557 60.06 9.63 -43.59
C THR A 557 59.28 9.49 -42.30
N VAL A 558 57.98 9.80 -42.35
CA VAL A 558 57.03 9.51 -41.27
C VAL A 558 56.04 8.49 -41.80
N GLN A 559 56.13 7.24 -41.34
CA GLN A 559 55.30 6.15 -41.81
C GLN A 559 54.43 5.60 -40.68
N THR A 560 53.15 5.36 -40.95
CA THR A 560 52.25 4.66 -40.04
C THR A 560 51.88 3.30 -40.60
N VAL A 561 51.95 2.28 -39.75
CA VAL A 561 51.64 0.89 -40.09
C VAL A 561 50.72 0.32 -39.03
N ARG A 562 49.72 -0.45 -39.46
CA ARG A 562 48.89 -1.25 -38.54
C ARG A 562 49.37 -2.70 -38.55
N LYS A 563 49.73 -3.23 -37.38
CA LYS A 563 50.19 -4.62 -37.24
C LYS A 563 49.80 -5.19 -35.89
N ASN A 564 49.28 -6.43 -35.88
CA ASN A 564 49.00 -7.19 -34.65
C ASN A 564 48.15 -6.45 -33.60
N GLY A 565 47.16 -5.65 -34.03
CA GLY A 565 46.32 -4.87 -33.12
C GLY A 565 46.94 -3.57 -32.61
N ASN A 566 48.16 -3.26 -33.03
CA ASN A 566 48.86 -2.01 -32.70
C ASN A 566 48.95 -1.09 -33.92
N ILE A 567 49.07 0.20 -33.65
CA ILE A 567 49.57 1.19 -34.59
C ILE A 567 51.03 1.45 -34.29
N GLU A 568 51.86 1.35 -35.32
CA GLU A 568 53.29 1.63 -35.28
C GLU A 568 53.56 2.89 -36.10
N VAL A 569 54.26 3.85 -35.50
CA VAL A 569 54.67 5.10 -36.15
C VAL A 569 56.19 5.11 -36.22
N TYR A 570 56.72 5.13 -37.44
CA TYR A 570 58.13 5.16 -37.75
C TYR A 570 58.52 6.55 -38.22
N ILE A 571 59.48 7.19 -37.55
CA ILE A 571 60.08 8.46 -37.98
C ILE A 571 61.56 8.18 -38.24
N SER A 572 62.01 8.23 -39.49
CA SER A 572 63.39 7.91 -39.87
C SER A 572 64.05 9.04 -40.64
N ASP A 573 65.32 9.32 -40.38
CA ASP A 573 66.13 10.32 -41.10
C ASP A 573 67.46 9.75 -41.60
N ASP A 574 67.99 10.32 -42.68
CA ASP A 574 69.31 10.00 -43.26
C ASP A 574 70.45 10.87 -42.70
N GLY A 575 70.24 11.44 -41.52
CA GLY A 575 71.14 12.40 -40.90
C GLY A 575 72.39 11.79 -40.29
N ARG A 576 73.07 12.57 -39.46
CA ARG A 576 74.38 12.18 -38.88
C ARG A 576 74.32 11.06 -37.84
N GLY A 577 73.14 10.74 -37.32
CA GLY A 577 72.96 9.85 -36.18
C GLY A 577 73.70 10.28 -34.91
N PHE A 578 73.51 9.56 -33.82
CA PHE A 578 74.19 9.81 -32.55
C PHE A 578 74.34 8.53 -31.73
N ASP A 579 75.31 8.52 -30.82
CA ASP A 579 75.44 7.42 -29.87
C ASP A 579 74.36 7.52 -28.78
N THR A 580 73.40 6.60 -28.83
CA THR A 580 72.29 6.54 -27.87
C THR A 580 72.74 6.26 -26.44
N SER A 581 73.92 5.65 -26.23
CA SER A 581 74.47 5.37 -24.89
C SER A 581 75.12 6.59 -24.23
N SER A 582 75.46 7.60 -25.02
CA SER A 582 76.13 8.82 -24.56
C SER A 582 75.19 9.87 -23.93
N ILE A 583 73.88 9.70 -24.09
CA ILE A 583 72.85 10.65 -23.63
C ILE A 583 71.90 9.94 -22.67
N SER A 584 71.77 10.44 -21.45
CA SER A 584 70.77 9.91 -20.50
C SER A 584 69.38 10.06 -21.11
N PRO A 585 68.53 9.01 -21.06
CA PRO A 585 67.18 9.06 -21.63
C PRO A 585 66.29 10.18 -21.06
N GLU A 586 66.54 10.61 -19.82
CA GLU A 586 65.83 11.71 -19.15
C GLU A 586 66.24 13.08 -19.68
N LYS A 587 67.40 13.18 -20.33
CA LYS A 587 67.94 14.40 -20.93
C LYS A 587 67.59 14.52 -22.41
N THR A 588 66.97 13.52 -23.02
CA THR A 588 66.52 13.58 -24.42
C THR A 588 65.20 14.36 -24.51
N SER A 589 65.05 15.19 -25.54
CA SER A 589 63.81 15.94 -25.80
C SER A 589 62.59 15.01 -26.06
N LEU A 590 62.85 13.74 -26.41
CA LEU A 590 61.86 12.66 -26.58
C LEU A 590 61.46 11.96 -25.27
N PHE A 591 62.00 12.34 -24.10
CA PHE A 591 61.61 11.73 -22.82
C PHE A 591 60.11 11.89 -22.56
N LYS A 592 59.55 13.09 -22.81
CA LYS A 592 58.11 13.34 -22.70
C LYS A 592 57.29 12.51 -23.67
N ALA A 593 57.79 12.28 -24.89
CA ALA A 593 57.15 11.40 -25.86
C ALA A 593 57.06 9.96 -25.34
N ARG A 594 58.12 9.48 -24.64
CA ARG A 594 58.11 8.16 -23.99
C ARG A 594 57.09 8.06 -22.85
N LEU A 595 56.93 9.12 -22.05
CA LEU A 595 55.92 9.16 -21.00
C LEU A 595 54.50 9.09 -21.59
N LYS A 596 54.21 9.89 -22.63
CA LYS A 596 52.92 9.88 -23.32
C LYS A 596 52.62 8.54 -23.99
N ALA A 597 53.63 7.92 -24.61
CA ALA A 597 53.50 6.57 -25.14
C ALA A 597 53.07 5.57 -24.06
N ARG A 598 53.69 5.64 -22.86
CA ARG A 598 53.37 4.77 -21.74
C ARG A 598 51.97 5.04 -21.17
N GLU A 599 51.55 6.29 -21.07
CA GLU A 599 50.20 6.68 -20.64
C GLU A 599 49.12 6.15 -21.58
N ALA A 600 49.44 6.04 -22.87
CA ALA A 600 48.59 5.44 -23.89
C ALA A 600 48.78 3.90 -24.04
N GLY A 601 49.47 3.24 -23.09
CA GLY A 601 49.67 1.79 -23.07
C GLY A 601 50.70 1.25 -24.08
N GLY A 602 51.48 2.14 -24.69
CA GLY A 602 52.48 1.82 -25.71
C GLY A 602 53.93 1.97 -25.28
N ILE A 603 54.83 1.83 -26.26
CA ILE A 603 56.28 1.86 -26.08
C ILE A 603 56.90 2.75 -27.16
N LEU A 604 57.90 3.55 -26.77
CA LEU A 604 58.71 4.35 -27.69
C LEU A 604 60.17 3.84 -27.66
N SER A 605 60.68 3.45 -28.81
CA SER A 605 62.08 3.03 -29.01
C SER A 605 62.80 3.97 -29.97
N ILE A 606 64.11 4.12 -29.78
CA ILE A 606 64.98 4.99 -30.58
C ILE A 606 66.18 4.16 -31.00
N GLN A 607 66.47 4.13 -32.28
CA GLN A 607 67.65 3.50 -32.87
C GLN A 607 68.40 4.59 -33.63
N SER A 608 69.71 4.74 -33.39
CA SER A 608 70.52 5.75 -34.07
C SER A 608 71.91 5.19 -34.37
N VAL A 609 72.40 5.48 -35.56
CA VAL A 609 73.66 4.96 -36.11
C VAL A 609 74.50 6.15 -36.57
N PRO A 610 75.64 6.46 -35.91
CA PRO A 610 76.42 7.66 -36.22
C PRO A 610 77.26 7.52 -37.51
N ARG A 611 77.45 8.63 -38.24
CA ARG A 611 78.39 8.70 -39.37
C ARG A 611 79.83 8.41 -38.92
N PRO A 612 80.67 7.72 -39.74
CA PRO A 612 80.49 7.45 -41.17
C PRO A 612 79.98 6.03 -41.54
N GLN A 613 79.24 5.36 -40.66
CA GLN A 613 78.71 4.01 -40.92
C GLN A 613 77.73 4.01 -42.12
N VAL A 614 77.66 2.91 -42.88
CA VAL A 614 76.90 2.84 -44.15
C VAL A 614 75.39 3.07 -43.95
N GLU A 615 74.82 2.59 -42.85
CA GLU A 615 73.41 2.76 -42.48
C GLU A 615 73.24 3.84 -41.40
N HIS A 616 73.83 5.02 -41.61
CA HIS A 616 73.74 6.13 -40.64
C HIS A 616 72.35 6.79 -40.63
N GLY A 617 71.95 7.35 -39.48
CA GLY A 617 70.65 8.02 -39.32
C GLY A 617 70.04 7.80 -37.95
N THR A 618 68.79 8.24 -37.77
CA THR A 618 67.99 7.94 -36.58
C THR A 618 66.61 7.45 -36.98
N THR A 619 66.13 6.42 -36.29
CA THR A 619 64.77 5.91 -36.40
C THR A 619 64.10 5.90 -35.04
N VAL A 620 62.97 6.59 -34.93
CA VAL A 620 62.10 6.60 -33.75
C VAL A 620 60.88 5.75 -34.07
N VAL A 621 60.59 4.76 -33.21
CA VAL A 621 59.45 3.84 -33.39
C VAL A 621 58.54 3.93 -32.17
N LEU A 622 57.31 4.39 -32.41
CA LEU A 622 56.23 4.42 -31.44
C LEU A 622 55.26 3.28 -31.72
N GLN A 623 54.97 2.44 -30.72
CA GLN A 623 54.00 1.36 -30.81
C GLN A 623 52.88 1.63 -29.81
N LEU A 624 51.63 1.68 -30.27
CA LEU A 624 50.45 1.93 -29.44
C LEU A 624 49.36 0.89 -29.71
N PRO A 625 48.64 0.41 -28.69
CA PRO A 625 47.49 -0.46 -28.88
C PRO A 625 46.34 0.32 -29.55
N ILE A 626 45.68 -0.29 -30.54
CA ILE A 626 44.45 0.28 -31.12
C ILE A 626 43.25 -0.37 -30.41
N PRO A 627 42.31 0.43 -29.85
CA PRO A 627 41.07 -0.12 -29.31
C PRO A 627 40.33 -0.89 -30.40
N GLN A 628 40.04 -2.17 -30.17
CA GLN A 628 39.17 -2.91 -31.08
C GLN A 628 37.78 -2.28 -31.00
N SER A 629 37.38 -1.53 -32.03
CA SER A 629 35.96 -1.28 -32.23
C SER A 629 35.32 -2.64 -32.53
N GLU A 630 34.75 -3.27 -31.51
CA GLU A 630 33.72 -4.28 -31.73
C GLU A 630 32.61 -3.58 -32.53
N GLN A 631 32.67 -3.65 -33.86
CA GLN A 631 31.48 -3.59 -34.68
C GLN A 631 30.63 -4.80 -34.31
N ARG A 632 29.90 -4.70 -33.18
CA ARG A 632 28.71 -5.50 -32.95
C ARG A 632 27.67 -5.06 -33.98
N PHE A 633 27.75 -5.63 -35.17
CA PHE A 633 26.55 -5.84 -35.96
C PHE A 633 25.64 -6.78 -35.16
N THR A 634 24.80 -6.22 -34.30
CA THR A 634 23.65 -6.93 -33.76
C THR A 634 22.58 -6.98 -34.85
N SER A 635 22.72 -7.91 -35.80
CA SER A 635 21.56 -8.45 -36.50
C SER A 635 20.89 -9.46 -35.56
N GLY A 636 20.09 -8.96 -34.63
CA GLY A 636 19.23 -9.73 -33.74
C GLY A 636 17.84 -9.08 -33.72
N PRO A 637 16.74 -9.85 -33.80
CA PRO A 637 15.40 -9.30 -33.95
C PRO A 637 14.96 -8.56 -32.68
N LEU A 638 14.15 -7.52 -32.88
CA LEU A 638 13.54 -6.69 -31.83
C LEU A 638 12.82 -7.54 -30.76
N PRO A 639 12.94 -7.21 -29.47
CA PRO A 639 12.25 -7.95 -28.41
C PRO A 639 10.73 -7.69 -28.44
N GLU A 640 9.96 -8.78 -28.38
CA GLU A 640 8.50 -8.85 -28.28
C GLU A 640 7.99 -8.32 -26.91
N SER A 641 8.16 -7.03 -26.63
CA SER A 641 7.52 -6.41 -25.45
C SER A 641 6.71 -5.16 -25.80
N MET A 642 6.23 -5.08 -27.05
CA MET A 642 5.29 -4.04 -27.52
C MET A 642 3.96 -4.60 -28.04
N TYR A 643 3.57 -5.78 -27.57
CA TYR A 643 2.21 -6.30 -27.72
C TYR A 643 1.75 -6.89 -26.40
N GLU A 644 1.28 -6.04 -25.48
CA GLU A 644 0.15 -6.35 -24.61
C GLU A 644 -0.29 -5.08 -23.86
N MET A 645 -1.61 -4.97 -23.71
CA MET A 645 -2.40 -3.82 -23.24
C MET A 645 -2.13 -3.39 -21.80
#